data_AF-A0AAJ1A3F1-F1
#
_entry.id   AF-A0AAJ1A3F1-F1
#
_cell.length_a   1.000
_cell.length_b   1.000
_cell.length_c   1.000
_cell.angle_alpha   90.00
_cell.angle_beta   90.00
_cell.angle_gamma   90.00
#
_symmetry.space_group_name_H-M   'P 1'
#
loop_
_entity.id
_entity.type
_entity.pdbx_description
1 polymer ?
#
loop_
_entity_poly.entity_id
_entity_poly.type
_entity_poly.pdbx_seq_one_letter_code
_entity_poly.pdbx_strand_id
1 'polypeptide(L)'
;MMTEKMMIRSLGNEPPLLADGRRAPDRREVSLRWLSGTFLTGITSSVLMGVALFAALDGRQQLAIPAEAYASVAADAHEDTTVVRGGRLIAPAIAAKPSDRAIMEVSTVVHDGEKEVVRRQPFAHVKMTLAANHVATEDYPDFDPLAIFSADEPQPAPQSRTGALYGSDVESEVSLKTIPFPTGKTSMQMASGLSLEEVEENVRSNGSVLTDGNTQLAALYYVDPRRFSNEDADVDLTAGLSARVLEQNMTVSASESITPQTEEFADDILPVRIDTPIAKALTESGYPQQYADGIAGYIAQQLGSGDLDKGDVLRIGIIQKGEQAKIIRASVYRGTRHLVTVAVDDKGRYVPGSEPPMLDAIATAFDDNSFAPPPGQNLPRVYDGIYRAALSYGMTKDMTALIIKLLASNVDFQAQLRPTDSLEAFFSVADSAGQATEDSELLYVNARFGDTQTRFYRFQDPEDGTVDYFDENGKSIRQFLLRNPVPNGIFKSGFGMRRHPILGFARMHTGVDWAAPRGTAIIAAGNGTVEKAGWDSGGYGNQTIVRHANGYESSYNHQSAIAKGVVPGAKIRQGQVIGWVGTTGESTGPHLHYELIVNGTKVDPLRIRLPGGKSLQGEALAKFEDERKRIDTLLNNQTPDQVASK
;
A
#
# COMPACT_ATOMS: atom_id res chain seq x y z
N MET A 1 -75.54 -9.62 71.53
CA MET A 1 -75.56 -8.82 70.29
C MET A 1 -74.37 -9.22 69.45
N MET A 2 -74.65 -9.61 68.21
CA MET A 2 -73.71 -10.14 67.23
C MET A 2 -72.56 -9.17 66.94
N THR A 3 -71.39 -9.72 66.64
CA THR A 3 -70.41 -9.05 65.77
C THR A 3 -69.88 -10.08 64.78
N GLU A 4 -69.98 -9.76 63.49
CA GLU A 4 -69.69 -10.52 62.26
C GLU A 4 -68.33 -11.26 62.20
N LYS A 5 -67.48 -11.17 63.22
CA LYS A 5 -66.13 -11.72 63.22
C LYS A 5 -66.04 -13.23 63.45
N MET A 6 -67.15 -13.92 63.72
CA MET A 6 -67.18 -15.38 63.91
C MET A 6 -67.82 -16.18 62.77
N MET A 7 -68.49 -15.56 61.78
CA MET A 7 -69.07 -16.32 60.65
C MET A 7 -68.04 -16.81 59.63
N ILE A 8 -66.82 -16.24 59.61
CA ILE A 8 -65.77 -16.64 58.64
C ILE A 8 -64.97 -17.86 59.13
N ARG A 9 -65.07 -18.26 60.40
CA ARG A 9 -64.33 -19.41 60.96
C ARG A 9 -65.03 -20.76 60.86
N SER A 10 -66.26 -20.83 60.32
CA SER A 10 -67.00 -22.11 60.17
C SER A 10 -67.18 -22.59 58.73
N LEU A 11 -66.69 -21.85 57.72
CA LEU A 11 -66.68 -22.31 56.34
C LEU A 11 -65.37 -23.08 56.10
N GLY A 12 -65.46 -24.41 56.06
CA GLY A 12 -64.32 -25.26 55.69
C GLY A 12 -64.21 -26.61 56.40
N ASN A 13 -65.05 -26.88 57.41
CA ASN A 13 -65.03 -28.16 58.15
C ASN A 13 -66.27 -29.03 57.93
N GLU A 14 -67.03 -28.80 56.85
CA GLU A 14 -68.02 -29.79 56.43
C GLU A 14 -67.31 -30.96 55.75
N PRO A 15 -67.62 -32.23 56.11
CA PRO A 15 -67.09 -33.36 55.38
C PRO A 15 -67.61 -33.30 53.93
N PRO A 16 -66.78 -33.65 52.94
CA PRO A 16 -67.20 -33.58 51.54
C PRO A 16 -68.42 -34.46 51.29
N LEU A 17 -69.41 -33.91 50.58
CA LEU A 17 -70.56 -34.66 50.10
C LEU A 17 -70.08 -35.77 49.16
N LEU A 18 -70.15 -37.01 49.64
CA LEU A 18 -69.75 -38.21 48.91
C LEU A 18 -70.86 -38.57 47.92
N ALA A 19 -70.56 -38.46 46.63
CA ALA A 19 -71.51 -38.73 45.55
C ALA A 19 -71.80 -40.23 45.33
N ASP A 20 -71.06 -41.14 45.95
CA ASP A 20 -71.45 -42.54 46.02
C ASP A 20 -70.74 -43.24 47.19
N GLY A 21 -71.51 -43.99 47.98
CA GLY A 21 -71.06 -44.56 49.23
C GLY A 21 -69.96 -45.61 49.06
N ARG A 22 -68.92 -45.49 49.90
CA ARG A 22 -67.89 -46.49 50.28
C ARG A 22 -66.64 -46.60 49.40
N ARG A 23 -65.79 -45.56 49.40
CA ARG A 23 -64.31 -45.65 49.62
C ARG A 23 -63.68 -44.26 49.65
N ALA A 24 -62.71 -44.03 50.53
CA ALA A 24 -61.90 -42.82 50.51
C ALA A 24 -60.96 -42.86 49.27
N PRO A 25 -60.79 -41.74 48.54
CA PRO A 25 -59.93 -41.71 47.35
C PRO A 25 -58.45 -41.91 47.72
N ASP A 26 -57.76 -42.70 46.89
CA ASP A 26 -56.38 -43.12 47.10
C ASP A 26 -55.40 -41.94 46.96
N ARG A 27 -54.28 -41.94 47.69
CA ARG A 27 -53.31 -40.83 47.77
C ARG A 27 -52.53 -40.56 46.47
N ARG A 28 -52.98 -41.13 45.35
CA ARG A 28 -52.33 -41.06 44.03
C ARG A 28 -53.24 -40.50 42.92
N GLU A 29 -54.51 -40.17 43.21
CA GLU A 29 -55.40 -39.59 42.21
C GLU A 29 -55.38 -38.06 42.28
N VAL A 30 -54.78 -37.44 41.25
CA VAL A 30 -54.75 -35.99 41.11
C VAL A 30 -56.16 -35.50 40.77
N SER A 31 -56.69 -34.59 41.57
CA SER A 31 -57.99 -33.96 41.30
C SER A 31 -57.95 -33.25 39.95
N LEU A 32 -58.71 -33.76 38.99
CA LEU A 32 -58.84 -33.21 37.64
C LEU A 32 -59.25 -31.73 37.70
N ARG A 33 -60.08 -31.35 38.66
CA ARG A 33 -60.50 -29.95 38.87
C ARG A 33 -59.35 -29.06 39.33
N TRP A 34 -58.49 -29.57 40.21
CA TRP A 34 -57.32 -28.82 40.66
C TRP A 34 -56.34 -28.64 39.50
N LEU A 35 -56.03 -29.72 38.77
CA LEU A 35 -55.15 -29.70 37.60
C LEU A 35 -55.66 -28.75 36.50
N SER A 36 -56.96 -28.77 36.19
CA SER A 36 -57.56 -27.84 35.22
C SER A 36 -57.48 -26.40 35.68
N GLY A 37 -57.62 -26.13 36.98
CA GLY A 37 -57.47 -24.80 37.56
C GLY A 37 -56.04 -24.26 37.40
N THR A 38 -55.03 -25.05 37.76
CA THR A 38 -53.61 -24.66 37.61
C THR A 38 -53.20 -24.50 36.15
N PHE A 39 -53.72 -25.34 35.25
CA PHE A 39 -53.42 -25.25 33.83
C PHE A 39 -54.03 -23.99 33.21
N LEU A 40 -55.27 -23.66 33.56
CA LEU A 40 -55.95 -22.47 33.06
C LEU A 40 -55.29 -21.18 33.56
N THR A 41 -54.93 -21.10 34.85
CA THR A 41 -54.22 -19.93 35.40
C THR A 41 -52.79 -19.82 34.88
N GLY A 42 -52.11 -20.94 34.62
CA GLY A 42 -50.81 -20.97 33.97
C GLY A 42 -50.87 -20.40 32.54
N ILE A 43 -51.84 -20.85 31.73
CA ILE A 43 -52.00 -20.37 30.35
C ILE A 43 -52.34 -18.88 30.33
N THR A 44 -53.30 -18.43 31.14
CA THR A 44 -53.70 -17.01 31.14
C THR A 44 -52.56 -16.10 31.61
N SER A 45 -51.77 -16.53 32.59
CA SER A 45 -50.60 -15.79 33.06
C SER A 45 -49.50 -15.72 31.98
N SER A 46 -49.23 -16.82 31.29
CA SER A 46 -48.25 -16.85 30.18
C SER A 46 -48.67 -15.97 29.02
N VAL A 47 -49.97 -15.95 28.67
CA VAL A 47 -50.50 -15.10 27.59
C VAL A 47 -50.39 -13.62 27.98
N LEU A 48 -50.77 -13.25 29.20
CA LEU A 48 -50.65 -11.86 29.67
C LEU A 48 -49.19 -11.39 29.74
N MET A 49 -48.28 -12.25 30.21
CA MET A 49 -46.84 -11.97 30.20
C MET A 49 -46.32 -11.79 28.77
N GLY A 50 -46.76 -12.63 27.82
CA GLY A 50 -46.41 -12.52 26.40
C GLY A 50 -46.88 -11.22 25.77
N VAL A 51 -48.12 -10.78 26.05
CA VAL A 51 -48.65 -9.50 25.56
C VAL A 51 -47.91 -8.31 26.17
N ALA A 52 -47.57 -8.37 27.47
CA ALA A 52 -46.78 -7.33 28.13
C ALA A 52 -45.35 -7.25 27.56
N LEU A 53 -44.72 -8.39 27.28
CA LEU A 53 -43.39 -8.46 26.66
C LEU A 53 -43.42 -7.90 25.23
N PHE A 54 -44.44 -8.27 24.44
CA PHE A 54 -44.62 -7.77 23.08
C PHE A 54 -44.84 -6.25 23.06
N ALA A 55 -45.69 -5.72 23.94
CA ALA A 55 -45.91 -4.28 24.06
C ALA A 55 -44.67 -3.51 24.58
N ALA A 56 -43.85 -4.14 25.44
CA ALA A 56 -42.60 -3.56 25.92
C ALA A 56 -41.49 -3.53 24.84
N LEU A 57 -41.55 -4.45 23.87
CA LEU A 57 -40.64 -4.52 22.72
C LEU A 57 -41.06 -3.59 21.57
N ASP A 58 -42.36 -3.39 21.36
CA ASP A 58 -42.93 -2.59 20.24
C ASP A 58 -42.61 -1.07 20.33
N GLY A 59 -41.98 -0.61 21.43
CA GLY A 59 -41.60 0.79 21.64
C GLY A 59 -40.10 1.08 21.67
N ARG A 60 -39.22 0.07 21.64
CA ARG A 60 -37.76 0.30 21.60
C ARG A 60 -37.29 0.23 20.15
N GLN A 61 -37.15 1.38 19.51
CA GLN A 61 -36.32 1.46 18.32
C GLN A 61 -34.91 1.04 18.72
N GLN A 62 -34.48 -0.15 18.30
CA GLN A 62 -33.07 -0.51 18.36
C GLN A 62 -32.40 0.33 17.29
N LEU A 63 -31.66 1.35 17.71
CA LEU A 63 -30.59 1.90 16.88
C LEU A 63 -29.66 0.73 16.57
N ALA A 64 -29.06 0.63 15.38
CA ALA A 64 -28.06 -0.39 15.11
C ALA A 64 -26.92 -0.27 16.13
N ILE A 65 -27.00 -1.04 17.22
CA ILE A 65 -25.99 -1.12 18.26
C ILE A 65 -25.04 -2.21 17.79
N PRO A 66 -23.74 -1.94 17.64
CA PRO A 66 -22.79 -2.98 17.28
C PRO A 66 -22.69 -3.93 18.47
N ALA A 67 -23.38 -5.04 18.37
CA ALA A 67 -23.28 -6.15 19.26
C ALA A 67 -22.91 -7.37 18.42
N GLU A 68 -21.80 -8.02 18.81
CA GLU A 68 -21.52 -9.46 18.63
C GLU A 68 -20.69 -9.95 17.43
N ALA A 69 -20.11 -9.09 16.58
CA ALA A 69 -19.27 -9.57 15.47
C ALA A 69 -17.73 -9.53 15.70
N TYR A 70 -17.25 -9.60 16.96
CA TYR A 70 -15.80 -9.55 17.25
C TYR A 70 -15.34 -10.53 18.33
N ALA A 71 -15.85 -11.76 18.30
CA ALA A 71 -15.38 -12.82 19.19
C ALA A 71 -14.48 -13.84 18.46
N SER A 72 -13.48 -13.39 17.68
CA SER A 72 -12.39 -14.27 17.21
C SER A 72 -11.24 -13.54 16.51
N VAL A 73 -10.56 -12.61 17.19
CA VAL A 73 -9.14 -12.32 16.85
C VAL A 73 -8.33 -12.17 18.15
N ALA A 74 -7.40 -13.11 18.31
CA ALA A 74 -6.25 -13.18 19.22
C ALA A 74 -6.47 -12.83 20.71
N ALA A 75 -6.54 -13.88 21.54
CA ALA A 75 -6.08 -13.84 22.92
C ALA A 75 -4.56 -13.66 22.91
N ASP A 76 -4.08 -12.43 23.13
CA ASP A 76 -2.80 -12.10 23.77
C ASP A 76 -2.71 -10.58 23.91
N ALA A 77 -3.46 -10.04 24.89
CA ALA A 77 -3.21 -8.69 25.40
C ALA A 77 -3.06 -8.83 26.91
N HIS A 78 -1.81 -8.80 27.37
CA HIS A 78 -1.51 -8.65 28.78
C HIS A 78 -1.95 -7.27 29.29
N GLU A 79 -2.39 -7.30 30.54
CA GLU A 79 -3.07 -6.26 31.31
C GLU A 79 -2.30 -4.94 31.41
N ASP A 80 -3.00 -3.81 31.18
CA ASP A 80 -3.02 -2.70 32.15
C ASP A 80 -4.06 -1.63 31.77
N THR A 81 -5.34 -2.04 31.65
CA THR A 81 -6.44 -1.07 31.55
C THR A 81 -7.52 -1.42 32.57
N THR A 82 -7.71 -0.52 33.52
CA THR A 82 -8.84 -0.56 34.45
C THR A 82 -10.12 -0.29 33.68
N VAL A 83 -10.81 -1.37 33.28
CA VAL A 83 -12.05 -1.30 32.50
C VAL A 83 -13.20 -0.79 33.37
N VAL A 84 -13.86 0.30 32.95
CA VAL A 84 -15.11 0.80 33.55
C VAL A 84 -16.32 0.18 32.84
N ARG A 85 -17.36 -0.14 33.62
CA ARG A 85 -18.61 -0.78 33.17
C ARG A 85 -19.27 0.03 32.04
N GLY A 86 -19.33 -0.55 30.82
CA GLY A 86 -19.90 0.07 29.61
C GLY A 86 -18.89 0.50 28.54
N GLY A 87 -17.58 0.38 28.79
CA GLY A 87 -16.54 0.59 27.80
C GLY A 87 -16.40 -0.59 26.80
N ARG A 88 -16.11 -0.29 25.53
CA ARG A 88 -15.77 -1.30 24.53
C ARG A 88 -14.40 -1.90 24.83
N LEU A 89 -14.27 -3.23 24.72
CA LEU A 89 -13.00 -3.95 24.87
C LEU A 89 -12.09 -3.85 23.63
N ILE A 90 -12.63 -3.42 22.49
CA ILE A 90 -11.93 -3.34 21.20
C ILE A 90 -12.38 -2.06 20.48
N ALA A 91 -11.43 -1.28 19.98
CA ALA A 91 -11.71 -0.10 19.16
C ALA A 91 -12.42 -0.53 17.85
N PRO A 92 -13.34 0.28 17.28
CA PRO A 92 -13.85 0.01 15.94
C PRO A 92 -12.66 -0.11 14.99
N ALA A 93 -12.65 -1.14 14.13
CA ALA A 93 -11.77 -1.11 12.98
C ALA A 93 -12.13 0.16 12.20
N ILE A 94 -11.23 1.12 12.20
CA ILE A 94 -11.25 2.16 11.17
C ILE A 94 -11.10 1.33 9.91
N ALA A 95 -12.07 1.38 9.00
CA ALA A 95 -11.74 1.05 7.63
C ALA A 95 -10.75 2.14 7.22
N ALA A 96 -9.49 1.92 7.57
CA ALA A 96 -8.41 2.65 6.98
C ALA A 96 -8.61 2.31 5.51
N LYS A 97 -9.18 3.26 4.77
CA LYS A 97 -8.67 3.44 3.41
C LYS A 97 -7.15 3.33 3.58
N PRO A 98 -6.48 2.39 2.89
CA PRO A 98 -5.04 2.26 2.99
C PRO A 98 -4.53 3.68 2.88
N SER A 99 -3.88 4.18 3.93
CA SER A 99 -3.41 5.55 3.91
C SER A 99 -2.61 5.67 2.63
N ASP A 100 -2.95 6.65 1.79
CA ASP A 100 -2.30 6.83 0.50
C ASP A 100 -0.78 7.05 0.66
N ARG A 101 -0.29 7.14 1.91
CA ARG A 101 1.10 7.07 2.34
C ARG A 101 1.24 6.18 3.59
N ALA A 102 2.23 5.31 3.59
CA ALA A 102 2.73 4.56 4.75
C ALA A 102 4.25 4.77 4.87
N ILE A 103 4.77 4.91 6.08
CA ILE A 103 6.22 5.01 6.33
C ILE A 103 6.66 3.73 7.03
N MET A 104 7.67 3.07 6.49
CA MET A 104 8.18 1.78 6.94
C MET A 104 9.65 1.91 7.29
N GLU A 105 10.01 1.49 8.49
CA GLU A 105 11.40 1.46 8.96
C GLU A 105 12.05 0.15 8.57
N VAL A 106 12.83 0.15 7.49
CA VAL A 106 13.42 -1.06 6.93
C VAL A 106 14.92 -1.11 7.23
N SER A 107 15.40 -2.28 7.65
CA SER A 107 16.84 -2.50 7.85
C SER A 107 17.55 -2.53 6.49
N THR A 108 18.63 -1.77 6.32
CA THR A 108 19.41 -1.65 5.08
C THR A 108 20.89 -1.88 5.33
N VAL A 109 21.60 -2.51 4.38
CA VAL A 109 23.04 -2.78 4.43
C VAL A 109 23.79 -1.83 3.52
N VAL A 110 24.53 -0.90 4.11
CA VAL A 110 25.42 0.03 3.40
C VAL A 110 26.85 -0.48 3.51
N HIS A 111 27.57 -0.53 2.39
CA HIS A 111 28.99 -0.89 2.38
C HIS A 111 29.84 0.36 2.62
N ASP A 112 30.54 0.41 3.74
CA ASP A 112 31.50 1.46 4.10
C ASP A 112 32.93 0.89 4.14
N GLY A 113 33.60 0.94 2.99
CA GLY A 113 34.96 0.42 2.83
C GLY A 113 35.03 -1.11 2.99
N GLU A 114 35.71 -1.58 4.05
CA GLU A 114 35.81 -3.02 4.40
C GLU A 114 34.69 -3.50 5.33
N LYS A 115 33.76 -2.62 5.71
CA LYS A 115 32.70 -2.92 6.67
C LYS A 115 31.33 -2.83 6.01
N GLU A 116 30.44 -3.73 6.38
CA GLU A 116 29.02 -3.64 6.08
C GLU A 116 28.31 -3.05 7.31
N VAL A 117 27.58 -1.96 7.15
CA VAL A 117 26.83 -1.32 8.21
C VAL A 117 25.35 -1.56 7.96
N VAL A 118 24.70 -2.26 8.88
CA VAL A 118 23.26 -2.50 8.87
C VAL A 118 22.59 -1.50 9.79
N ARG A 119 21.67 -0.70 9.26
CA ARG A 119 20.89 0.29 10.02
C ARG A 119 19.45 0.36 9.55
N ARG A 120 18.54 0.79 10.44
CA ARG A 120 17.16 1.11 10.08
C ARG A 120 17.11 2.42 9.32
N GLN A 121 16.41 2.42 8.20
CA GLN A 121 16.18 3.60 7.39
C GLN A 121 14.68 3.67 7.07
N PRO A 122 14.05 4.85 7.17
CA PRO A 122 12.66 5.01 6.81
C PRO A 122 12.48 5.03 5.29
N PHE A 123 11.40 4.40 4.84
CA PHE A 123 10.94 4.40 3.46
C PHE A 123 9.48 4.80 3.40
N ALA A 124 9.12 5.62 2.42
CA ALA A 124 7.74 5.97 2.15
C ALA A 124 7.18 5.08 1.03
N HIS A 125 6.05 4.43 1.31
CA HIS A 125 5.20 3.77 0.33
C HIS A 125 3.96 4.62 0.10
N VAL A 126 3.80 5.15 -1.10
CA VAL A 126 2.69 6.04 -1.46
C VAL A 126 1.86 5.44 -2.59
N LYS A 127 0.53 5.53 -2.48
CA LYS A 127 -0.46 5.14 -3.47
C LYS A 127 -1.26 6.37 -3.85
N MET A 128 -0.98 6.93 -5.01
CA MET A 128 -1.54 8.21 -5.45
C MET A 128 -2.62 7.99 -6.50
N THR A 129 -3.80 8.54 -6.26
CA THR A 129 -4.82 8.69 -7.32
C THR A 129 -4.49 9.95 -8.12
N LEU A 130 -4.19 9.82 -9.41
CA LEU A 130 -3.69 10.96 -10.20
C LEU A 130 -4.79 11.96 -10.56
N ALA A 131 -6.03 11.48 -10.61
CA ALA A 131 -7.18 12.35 -10.81
C ALA A 131 -7.48 13.23 -9.59
N ALA A 132 -7.01 12.88 -8.38
CA ALA A 132 -7.23 13.71 -7.19
C ALA A 132 -6.71 15.13 -7.37
N ASN A 133 -7.38 16.09 -6.73
CA ASN A 133 -7.05 17.50 -6.85
C ASN A 133 -5.83 17.82 -5.97
N HIS A 134 -4.66 17.38 -6.43
CA HIS A 134 -3.40 17.67 -5.79
C HIS A 134 -3.00 19.12 -6.08
N VAL A 135 -2.81 19.89 -5.02
CA VAL A 135 -2.21 21.23 -5.11
C VAL A 135 -0.70 21.04 -5.13
N ALA A 136 -0.05 21.50 -6.20
CA ALA A 136 1.40 21.53 -6.22
C ALA A 136 1.90 22.47 -5.10
N THR A 137 2.72 21.94 -4.20
CA THR A 137 3.42 22.70 -3.16
C THR A 137 4.52 23.58 -3.76
N GLU A 138 5.03 23.23 -4.94
CA GLU A 138 6.10 23.92 -5.65
C GLU A 138 5.87 23.97 -7.17
N ASP A 139 6.46 24.97 -7.83
CA ASP A 139 6.51 25.05 -9.29
C ASP A 139 7.36 23.92 -9.89
N TYR A 140 6.89 23.36 -11.02
CA TYR A 140 7.54 22.27 -11.76
C TYR A 140 7.76 22.65 -13.24
N PRO A 141 8.72 22.01 -13.94
CA PRO A 141 9.05 22.34 -15.32
C PRO A 141 7.88 22.09 -16.29
N ASP A 142 7.81 22.87 -17.37
CA ASP A 142 6.91 22.58 -18.47
C ASP A 142 7.30 21.29 -19.20
N PHE A 143 6.32 20.64 -19.83
CA PHE A 143 6.57 19.44 -20.64
C PHE A 143 7.54 19.73 -21.80
N ASP A 144 8.76 19.18 -21.72
CA ASP A 144 9.74 19.18 -22.80
C ASP A 144 10.13 17.72 -23.15
N PRO A 145 9.76 17.22 -24.34
CA PRO A 145 10.14 15.87 -24.76
C PRO A 145 11.67 15.70 -24.89
N LEU A 146 12.43 16.74 -25.21
CA LEU A 146 13.88 16.65 -25.28
C LEU A 146 14.49 16.33 -23.91
N ALA A 147 14.09 17.06 -22.87
CA ALA A 147 14.57 16.87 -21.50
C ALA A 147 14.26 15.46 -20.95
N ILE A 148 13.15 14.86 -21.37
CA ILE A 148 12.74 13.51 -20.95
C ILE A 148 13.66 12.44 -21.57
N PHE A 149 14.10 12.64 -22.83
CA PHE A 149 14.93 11.66 -23.55
C PHE A 149 16.43 12.02 -23.58
N SER A 150 16.82 13.22 -23.15
CA SER A 150 18.22 13.60 -22.97
C SER A 150 18.75 13.04 -21.66
N ALA A 151 19.90 12.37 -21.73
CA ALA A 151 20.71 12.17 -20.54
C ALA A 151 21.32 13.53 -20.19
N ASP A 152 20.87 14.15 -19.10
CA ASP A 152 21.62 15.25 -18.50
C ASP A 152 23.05 14.79 -18.20
N GLU A 153 23.95 15.77 -18.15
CA GLU A 153 25.38 15.64 -17.85
C GLU A 153 25.69 14.68 -16.69
N PRO A 154 26.91 14.10 -16.63
CA PRO A 154 27.23 12.97 -15.78
C PRO A 154 26.97 13.31 -14.31
N GLN A 155 25.80 12.90 -13.81
CA GLN A 155 25.66 12.67 -12.39
C GLN A 155 26.68 11.55 -12.08
N PRO A 156 27.62 11.79 -11.16
CA PRO A 156 28.58 10.77 -10.76
C PRO A 156 27.79 9.49 -10.48
N ALA A 157 28.34 8.34 -10.85
CA ALA A 157 27.72 7.05 -10.55
C ALA A 157 27.23 7.15 -9.10
N PRO A 158 25.91 7.05 -8.85
CA PRO A 158 25.42 7.18 -7.50
C PRO A 158 26.18 6.13 -6.71
N GLN A 159 27.05 6.57 -5.80
CA GLN A 159 27.47 5.70 -4.72
C GLN A 159 26.15 5.24 -4.14
N SER A 160 25.78 3.96 -4.26
CA SER A 160 24.49 3.48 -3.73
C SER A 160 24.46 3.90 -2.26
N ARG A 161 23.69 4.95 -1.94
CA ARG A 161 23.64 5.52 -0.59
C ARG A 161 22.60 4.78 0.21
N THR A 162 21.55 4.35 -0.49
CA THR A 162 20.62 3.34 -0.01
C THR A 162 21.26 1.98 -0.20
N GLY A 163 21.49 1.29 0.92
CA GLY A 163 22.00 -0.06 0.94
C GLY A 163 21.04 -1.07 0.31
N ALA A 164 21.51 -2.29 0.05
CA ALA A 164 20.59 -3.38 -0.21
C ALA A 164 19.71 -3.57 1.04
N LEU A 165 18.43 -3.86 0.85
CA LEU A 165 17.55 -4.17 1.98
C LEU A 165 18.17 -5.33 2.81
N TYR A 166 17.99 -5.36 4.12
CA TYR A 166 18.43 -6.44 5.00
C TYR A 166 17.24 -7.28 5.45
N GLY A 167 17.41 -8.60 5.56
CA GLY A 167 16.30 -9.56 5.57
C GLY A 167 15.73 -9.81 6.95
N SER A 168 16.38 -9.25 7.96
CA SER A 168 16.03 -9.35 9.37
C SER A 168 16.04 -7.97 9.97
N ASP A 169 15.13 -7.72 10.89
CA ASP A 169 15.12 -6.48 11.64
C ASP A 169 16.29 -6.38 12.59
N VAL A 170 16.94 -5.22 12.58
CA VAL A 170 18.03 -4.91 13.50
C VAL A 170 17.61 -3.70 14.33
N GLU A 171 17.52 -3.88 15.65
CA GLU A 171 17.09 -2.82 16.57
C GLU A 171 18.13 -1.69 16.74
N SER A 172 19.39 -1.95 16.38
CA SER A 172 20.52 -1.02 16.52
C SER A 172 21.47 -1.10 15.33
N GLU A 173 22.36 -0.11 15.17
CA GLU A 173 23.37 -0.14 14.11
C GLU A 173 24.37 -1.29 14.32
N VAL A 174 24.47 -2.19 13.36
CA VAL A 174 25.40 -3.34 13.40
C VAL A 174 26.44 -3.20 12.31
N SER A 175 27.72 -3.16 12.70
CA SER A 175 28.84 -3.18 11.76
C SER A 175 29.41 -4.59 11.65
N LEU A 176 29.28 -5.19 10.48
CA LEU A 176 29.85 -6.47 10.11
C LEU A 176 31.22 -6.24 9.45
N LYS A 177 32.24 -6.94 9.94
CA LYS A 177 33.57 -6.98 9.30
C LYS A 177 33.94 -8.43 9.01
N THR A 178 34.01 -8.79 7.74
CA THR A 178 34.47 -10.12 7.32
C THR A 178 35.98 -10.13 7.24
N ILE A 179 36.64 -10.88 8.10
CA ILE A 179 38.09 -11.07 8.09
C ILE A 179 38.37 -12.50 7.61
N PRO A 180 39.31 -12.73 6.67
CA PRO A 180 39.69 -14.08 6.27
C PRO A 180 40.05 -14.93 7.50
N PHE A 181 39.53 -16.15 7.55
CA PHE A 181 39.87 -17.09 8.62
C PHE A 181 41.40 -17.31 8.64
N PRO A 182 42.11 -17.03 9.74
CA PRO A 182 43.56 -17.16 9.78
C PRO A 182 43.92 -18.64 9.69
N THR A 183 44.34 -19.09 8.51
CA THR A 183 44.82 -20.46 8.27
C THR A 183 46.29 -20.66 8.68
N GLY A 184 46.95 -19.60 9.15
CA GLY A 184 48.30 -19.67 9.72
C GLY A 184 48.31 -20.45 11.05
N LYS A 185 49.40 -21.16 11.34
CA LYS A 185 49.58 -21.87 12.63
C LYS A 185 49.37 -20.91 13.80
N THR A 186 48.31 -21.12 14.56
CA THR A 186 48.02 -20.38 15.79
C THR A 186 49.13 -20.64 16.81
N SER A 187 49.75 -19.58 17.34
CA SER A 187 50.71 -19.66 18.47
C SER A 187 50.01 -19.73 19.84
N MET A 188 48.67 -19.77 19.86
CA MET A 188 47.91 -19.95 21.08
C MET A 188 48.03 -21.41 21.52
N GLN A 189 48.47 -21.63 22.76
CA GLN A 189 48.35 -22.94 23.40
C GLN A 189 46.86 -23.30 23.41
N MET A 190 46.48 -24.30 22.62
CA MET A 190 45.19 -24.96 22.76
C MET A 190 45.09 -25.43 24.21
N ALA A 191 43.97 -25.16 24.87
CA ALA A 191 43.73 -25.66 26.22
C ALA A 191 43.99 -27.18 26.26
N SER A 192 44.62 -27.65 27.33
CA SER A 192 44.81 -29.09 27.53
C SER A 192 43.46 -29.80 27.40
N GLY A 193 43.46 -30.96 26.71
CA GLY A 193 42.25 -31.77 26.62
C GLY A 193 41.70 -32.04 28.01
N LEU A 194 40.37 -31.94 28.17
CA LEU A 194 39.69 -32.22 29.42
C LEU A 194 40.11 -33.61 29.92
N SER A 195 40.42 -33.70 31.21
CA SER A 195 40.65 -34.99 31.86
C SER A 195 39.38 -35.85 31.83
N LEU A 196 39.53 -37.17 31.97
CA LEU A 196 38.39 -38.09 31.95
C LEU A 196 37.34 -37.72 33.02
N GLU A 197 37.80 -37.31 34.20
CA GLU A 197 36.93 -36.89 35.31
C GLU A 197 36.22 -35.57 35.02
N GLU A 198 36.88 -34.60 34.38
CA GLU A 198 36.22 -33.36 33.95
C GLU A 198 35.19 -33.60 32.84
N VAL A 199 35.48 -34.51 31.91
CA VAL A 199 34.51 -34.90 30.87
C VAL A 199 33.30 -35.58 31.52
N GLU A 200 33.53 -36.48 32.46
CA GLU A 200 32.46 -37.24 33.12
C GLU A 200 31.58 -36.34 33.98
N GLU A 201 32.18 -35.38 34.70
CA GLU A 201 31.43 -34.39 35.47
C GLU A 201 30.61 -33.47 34.56
N ASN A 202 31.15 -33.06 33.42
CA ASN A 202 30.47 -32.18 32.47
C ASN A 202 29.31 -32.88 31.75
N VAL A 203 29.46 -34.17 31.45
CA VAL A 203 28.38 -35.01 30.90
C VAL A 203 27.31 -35.26 31.95
N ARG A 204 27.69 -35.47 33.22
CA ARG A 204 26.74 -35.70 34.32
C ARG A 204 25.96 -34.43 34.66
N SER A 205 26.61 -33.26 34.65
CA SER A 205 25.98 -31.97 34.93
C SER A 205 25.04 -31.51 33.82
N ASN A 206 25.32 -31.87 32.56
CA ASN A 206 24.54 -31.44 31.39
C ASN A 206 23.67 -32.54 30.78
N GLY A 207 23.76 -33.78 31.29
CA GLY A 207 23.04 -34.94 30.76
C GLY A 207 21.52 -34.83 30.84
N SER A 208 20.98 -33.98 31.73
CA SER A 208 19.54 -33.69 31.79
C SER A 208 19.05 -32.74 30.69
N VAL A 209 19.94 -32.01 30.04
CA VAL A 209 19.64 -31.07 28.94
C VAL A 209 19.81 -31.76 27.58
N LEU A 210 20.58 -32.85 27.54
CA LEU A 210 20.83 -33.68 26.35
C LEU A 210 19.75 -34.75 26.17
N THR A 211 18.48 -34.35 26.11
CA THR A 211 17.41 -35.23 25.62
C THR A 211 17.35 -35.14 24.09
N ASP A 212 17.31 -36.31 23.42
CA ASP A 212 17.30 -36.55 21.98
C ASP A 212 16.94 -35.35 21.09
N GLY A 213 17.97 -34.64 20.65
CA GLY A 213 17.87 -33.54 19.71
C GLY A 213 19.26 -33.11 19.27
N ASN A 214 19.78 -33.74 18.22
CA ASN A 214 21.02 -33.33 17.55
C ASN A 214 20.84 -31.93 16.97
N THR A 215 21.11 -30.89 17.74
CA THR A 215 21.63 -29.57 17.33
C THR A 215 21.47 -28.58 18.47
N GLN A 216 22.58 -28.27 19.16
CA GLN A 216 22.96 -26.93 19.66
C GLN A 216 24.00 -27.10 20.76
N LEU A 217 25.27 -27.11 20.39
CA LEU A 217 26.38 -26.94 21.32
C LEU A 217 27.43 -26.05 20.67
N ALA A 218 27.12 -24.76 20.61
CA ALA A 218 28.12 -23.71 20.51
C ALA A 218 27.55 -22.43 21.14
N ALA A 219 28.22 -21.99 22.21
CA ALA A 219 27.97 -20.78 23.00
C ALA A 219 26.81 -20.85 24.02
N LEU A 220 27.08 -21.45 25.19
CA LEU A 220 26.42 -21.05 26.43
C LEU A 220 27.48 -20.55 27.41
N TYR A 221 27.41 -19.25 27.70
CA TYR A 221 28.06 -18.66 28.86
C TYR A 221 27.32 -19.11 30.12
N TYR A 222 28.09 -19.40 31.15
CA TYR A 222 27.65 -19.91 32.46
C TYR A 222 26.67 -18.93 33.13
N VAL A 223 25.40 -19.32 33.28
CA VAL A 223 24.42 -18.60 34.13
C VAL A 223 23.83 -19.60 35.12
N ASP A 224 24.03 -19.35 36.41
CA ASP A 224 23.48 -20.15 37.51
C ASP A 224 21.97 -19.89 37.65
N PRO A 225 21.10 -20.89 37.38
CA PRO A 225 19.64 -20.74 37.46
C PRO A 225 19.12 -20.50 38.88
N ARG A 226 19.93 -20.71 39.93
CA ARG A 226 19.50 -20.57 41.33
C ARG A 226 19.47 -19.13 41.83
N ARG A 227 19.85 -18.16 40.99
CA ARG A 227 19.81 -16.73 41.33
C ARG A 227 18.40 -16.12 41.30
N PHE A 228 17.39 -16.86 40.84
CA PHE A 228 16.04 -16.33 40.58
C PHE A 228 14.90 -16.95 41.40
N SER A 229 15.18 -17.81 42.40
CA SER A 229 14.13 -18.30 43.31
C SER A 229 14.05 -17.44 44.57
N ASN A 230 12.99 -16.64 44.70
CA ASN A 230 12.58 -16.05 45.98
C ASN A 230 11.63 -17.03 46.69
N GLU A 231 11.84 -17.24 47.99
CA GLU A 231 11.18 -18.25 48.84
C GLU A 231 9.78 -17.88 49.38
N ASP A 232 9.18 -16.74 49.03
CA ASP A 232 7.93 -16.27 49.66
C ASP A 232 6.78 -15.98 48.68
N ALA A 233 6.11 -17.03 48.20
CA ALA A 233 4.81 -16.90 47.54
C ALA A 233 3.90 -18.12 47.84
N ASP A 234 3.40 -18.18 49.07
CA ASP A 234 2.39 -19.16 49.49
C ASP A 234 1.01 -18.65 49.06
N VAL A 235 0.47 -19.19 47.96
CA VAL A 235 -0.90 -18.94 47.51
C VAL A 235 -1.80 -20.05 48.04
N ASP A 236 -2.64 -19.73 49.02
CA ASP A 236 -3.59 -20.66 49.61
C ASP A 236 -4.71 -21.01 48.61
N LEU A 237 -4.61 -22.21 48.04
CA LEU A 237 -5.57 -22.79 47.09
C LEU A 237 -6.82 -23.41 47.76
N THR A 238 -7.04 -23.23 49.07
CA THR A 238 -8.16 -23.84 49.80
C THR A 238 -9.34 -22.91 50.09
N ALA A 239 -9.27 -21.63 49.68
CA ALA A 239 -10.41 -20.73 49.74
C ALA A 239 -11.46 -21.11 48.67
N GLY A 240 -12.53 -21.78 49.09
CA GLY A 240 -13.62 -22.21 48.21
C GLY A 240 -14.25 -21.06 47.43
N LEU A 241 -13.97 -21.01 46.12
CA LEU A 241 -14.64 -20.16 45.14
C LEU A 241 -16.12 -20.56 45.04
N SER A 242 -16.99 -19.81 45.70
CA SER A 242 -18.43 -19.89 45.45
C SER A 242 -18.79 -19.07 44.21
N ALA A 243 -18.67 -19.68 43.04
CA ALA A 243 -19.16 -19.09 41.80
C ALA A 243 -20.68 -19.16 41.76
N ARG A 244 -21.35 -18.00 41.90
CA ARG A 244 -22.79 -17.88 41.68
C ARG A 244 -23.02 -17.65 40.19
N VAL A 245 -23.39 -18.71 39.45
CA VAL A 245 -23.76 -18.61 38.04
C VAL A 245 -25.06 -17.80 37.94
N LEU A 246 -24.94 -16.56 37.47
CA LEU A 246 -26.07 -15.74 37.07
C LEU A 246 -26.29 -16.02 35.58
N GLU A 247 -27.44 -16.61 35.21
CA GLU A 247 -27.84 -16.72 33.81
C GLU A 247 -28.04 -15.30 33.26
N GLN A 248 -27.12 -14.86 32.42
CA GLN A 248 -27.26 -13.67 31.60
C GLN A 248 -27.61 -14.13 30.19
N ASN A 249 -28.48 -13.39 29.51
CA ASN A 249 -28.79 -13.60 28.10
C ASN A 249 -27.52 -13.39 27.28
N MET A 250 -26.76 -14.46 27.06
CA MET A 250 -25.65 -14.47 26.12
C MET A 250 -26.21 -14.90 24.78
N THR A 251 -26.13 -14.04 23.78
CA THR A 251 -26.31 -14.45 22.39
C THR A 251 -25.09 -15.26 22.00
N VAL A 252 -25.30 -16.50 21.57
CA VAL A 252 -24.24 -17.37 21.06
C VAL A 252 -24.37 -17.35 19.54
N SER A 253 -23.52 -16.58 18.86
CA SER A 253 -23.42 -16.63 17.40
C SER A 253 -22.47 -17.75 16.97
N ALA A 254 -22.85 -18.54 15.97
CA ALA A 254 -21.94 -19.48 15.34
C ALA A 254 -20.86 -18.70 14.55
N SER A 255 -19.61 -19.18 14.58
CA SER A 255 -18.54 -18.61 13.77
C SER A 255 -18.86 -18.80 12.28
N GLU A 256 -19.13 -17.72 11.57
CA GLU A 256 -19.32 -17.73 10.12
C GLU A 256 -17.98 -17.44 9.42
N SER A 257 -17.71 -18.11 8.30
CA SER A 257 -16.48 -17.88 7.54
C SER A 257 -16.56 -16.52 6.84
N ILE A 258 -15.55 -15.67 6.99
CA ILE A 258 -15.51 -14.38 6.28
C ILE A 258 -15.43 -14.66 4.78
N THR A 259 -16.44 -14.21 4.03
CA THR A 259 -16.49 -14.26 2.58
C THR A 259 -16.67 -12.85 2.04
N PRO A 260 -16.43 -12.59 0.73
CA PRO A 260 -16.73 -11.30 0.12
C PRO A 260 -18.21 -10.85 0.20
N GLN A 261 -19.09 -11.72 0.71
CA GLN A 261 -20.52 -11.47 0.91
C GLN A 261 -20.88 -11.25 2.39
N THR A 262 -19.92 -11.31 3.30
CA THR A 262 -20.12 -11.00 4.72
C THR A 262 -20.31 -9.49 4.89
N GLU A 263 -21.27 -9.09 5.73
CA GLU A 263 -21.56 -7.67 6.00
C GLU A 263 -20.57 -7.13 7.04
N GLU A 264 -19.76 -6.14 6.64
CA GLU A 264 -18.73 -5.52 7.46
C GLU A 264 -19.16 -4.10 7.86
N PHE A 265 -18.94 -3.74 9.13
CA PHE A 265 -19.19 -2.39 9.62
C PHE A 265 -17.91 -1.57 9.57
N ALA A 266 -18.00 -0.36 9.03
CA ALA A 266 -16.89 0.57 8.93
C ALA A 266 -17.33 2.00 9.26
N ASP A 267 -16.40 2.82 9.75
CA ASP A 267 -16.58 4.26 9.85
C ASP A 267 -15.66 4.95 8.81
N ASP A 268 -16.25 5.78 7.95
CA ASP A 268 -15.58 6.64 6.98
C ASP A 268 -15.52 8.08 7.52
N ILE A 269 -14.40 8.77 7.35
CA ILE A 269 -14.15 10.10 7.93
C ILE A 269 -13.92 11.09 6.80
N LEU A 270 -14.80 12.08 6.71
CA LEU A 270 -14.80 13.09 5.66
C LEU A 270 -14.53 14.49 6.24
N PRO A 271 -13.31 15.02 6.10
CA PRO A 271 -12.99 16.39 6.49
C PRO A 271 -13.51 17.41 5.46
N VAL A 272 -14.13 18.48 5.95
CA VAL A 272 -14.69 19.57 5.16
C VAL A 272 -13.65 20.67 5.04
N ARG A 273 -13.12 20.89 3.83
CA ARG A 273 -12.02 21.86 3.60
C ARG A 273 -12.47 23.23 3.12
N ILE A 274 -13.69 23.28 2.59
CA ILE A 274 -14.36 24.48 2.09
C ILE A 274 -15.82 24.39 2.47
N ASP A 275 -16.45 25.55 2.70
CA ASP A 275 -17.86 25.61 3.06
C ASP A 275 -18.70 24.92 1.96
N THR A 276 -19.36 23.82 2.32
CA THR A 276 -19.99 22.92 1.34
C THR A 276 -21.32 22.39 1.88
N PRO A 277 -22.38 22.32 1.06
CA PRO A 277 -23.63 21.67 1.43
C PRO A 277 -23.40 20.20 1.82
N ILE A 278 -24.06 19.72 2.88
CA ILE A 278 -23.89 18.35 3.41
C ILE A 278 -24.13 17.30 2.32
N ALA A 279 -25.17 17.49 1.51
CA ALA A 279 -25.51 16.57 0.40
C ALA A 279 -24.37 16.51 -0.62
N LYS A 280 -23.78 17.67 -0.95
CA LYS A 280 -22.69 17.77 -1.92
C LYS A 280 -21.44 17.07 -1.40
N ALA A 281 -21.06 17.29 -0.15
CA ALA A 281 -19.91 16.64 0.48
C ALA A 281 -20.03 15.10 0.46
N LEU A 282 -21.23 14.57 0.71
CA LEU A 282 -21.51 13.14 0.61
C LEU A 282 -21.43 12.62 -0.83
N THR A 283 -22.02 13.32 -1.79
CA THR A 283 -21.98 12.89 -3.21
C THR A 283 -20.57 12.94 -3.79
N GLU A 284 -19.76 13.93 -3.43
CA GLU A 284 -18.36 14.05 -3.86
C GLU A 284 -17.50 12.92 -3.27
N SER A 285 -17.89 12.37 -2.12
CA SER A 285 -17.24 11.24 -1.46
C SER A 285 -17.65 9.87 -2.02
N GLY A 286 -18.48 9.83 -3.06
CA GLY A 286 -18.91 8.61 -3.75
C GLY A 286 -20.22 8.00 -3.24
N TYR A 287 -20.93 8.67 -2.32
CA TYR A 287 -22.23 8.17 -1.86
C TYR A 287 -23.34 8.46 -2.88
N PRO A 288 -24.29 7.53 -3.12
CA PRO A 288 -25.37 7.75 -4.07
C PRO A 288 -26.27 8.93 -3.66
N GLN A 289 -26.64 9.75 -4.63
CA GLN A 289 -27.41 11.00 -4.45
C GLN A 289 -28.63 10.82 -3.54
N GLN A 290 -29.39 9.74 -3.71
CA GLN A 290 -30.59 9.44 -2.91
C GLN A 290 -30.30 9.32 -1.40
N TYR A 291 -29.17 8.71 -1.03
CA TYR A 291 -28.77 8.58 0.37
C TYR A 291 -28.19 9.88 0.91
N ALA A 292 -27.41 10.58 0.09
CA ALA A 292 -26.83 11.88 0.43
C ALA A 292 -27.91 12.92 0.74
N ASP A 293 -28.91 13.07 -0.14
CA ASP A 293 -30.01 14.03 0.04
C ASP A 293 -30.87 13.70 1.26
N GLY A 294 -31.13 12.41 1.49
CA GLY A 294 -31.88 11.92 2.65
C GLY A 294 -31.20 12.28 3.96
N ILE A 295 -29.92 11.92 4.13
CA ILE A 295 -29.17 12.21 5.35
C ILE A 295 -28.95 13.71 5.53
N ALA A 296 -28.60 14.42 4.46
CA ALA A 296 -28.36 15.85 4.50
C ALA A 296 -29.58 16.63 4.98
N GLY A 297 -30.80 16.26 4.51
CA GLY A 297 -32.02 16.91 4.96
C GLY A 297 -32.27 16.76 6.48
N TYR A 298 -32.01 15.57 7.03
CA TYR A 298 -32.18 15.31 8.46
C TYR A 298 -31.09 15.97 9.31
N ILE A 299 -29.83 15.93 8.87
CA ILE A 299 -28.73 16.64 9.54
C ILE A 299 -29.01 18.14 9.52
N ALA A 300 -29.45 18.70 8.38
CA ALA A 300 -29.74 20.12 8.24
C ALA A 300 -30.84 20.59 9.19
N GLN A 301 -31.89 19.79 9.37
CA GLN A 301 -32.97 20.08 10.32
C GLN A 301 -32.48 20.15 11.77
N GLN A 302 -31.50 19.33 12.14
CA GLN A 302 -30.97 19.28 13.52
C GLN A 302 -29.83 20.27 13.76
N LEU A 303 -28.95 20.44 12.78
CA LEU A 303 -27.83 21.39 12.83
C LEU A 303 -28.31 22.84 12.66
N GLY A 304 -29.48 23.05 12.04
CA GLY A 304 -30.02 24.37 11.72
C GLY A 304 -29.40 25.02 10.48
N SER A 305 -28.51 24.30 9.78
CA SER A 305 -27.84 24.71 8.54
C SER A 305 -27.71 23.51 7.60
N GLY A 306 -27.91 23.73 6.30
CA GLY A 306 -27.65 22.72 5.26
C GLY A 306 -26.18 22.62 4.83
N ASP A 307 -25.36 23.54 5.33
CA ASP A 307 -23.95 23.68 4.97
C ASP A 307 -23.05 23.27 6.13
N LEU A 308 -21.92 22.64 5.78
CA LEU A 308 -20.81 22.36 6.68
C LEU A 308 -19.77 23.46 6.54
N ASP A 309 -19.23 23.91 7.66
CA ASP A 309 -18.19 24.95 7.67
C ASP A 309 -16.81 24.31 7.40
N LYS A 310 -15.89 25.08 6.82
CA LYS A 310 -14.48 24.69 6.73
C LYS A 310 -13.93 24.27 8.10
N GLY A 311 -13.36 23.08 8.16
CA GLY A 311 -12.80 22.44 9.35
C GLY A 311 -13.75 21.48 10.06
N ASP A 312 -15.01 21.37 9.63
CA ASP A 312 -15.91 20.35 10.15
C ASP A 312 -15.49 18.95 9.65
N VAL A 313 -15.79 17.91 10.43
CA VAL A 313 -15.52 16.52 10.08
C VAL A 313 -16.81 15.72 10.15
N LEU A 314 -17.11 15.00 9.08
CA LEU A 314 -18.27 14.15 8.96
C LEU A 314 -17.83 12.68 9.10
N ARG A 315 -18.29 11.99 10.15
CA ARG A 315 -18.09 10.56 10.35
C ARG A 315 -19.31 9.79 9.85
N ILE A 316 -19.11 8.94 8.86
CA ILE A 316 -20.15 8.12 8.24
C ILE A 316 -19.95 6.65 8.63
N GLY A 317 -20.88 6.11 9.41
CA GLY A 317 -20.94 4.68 9.66
C GLY A 317 -21.62 3.98 8.49
N ILE A 318 -20.95 3.01 7.90
CA ILE A 318 -21.42 2.20 6.78
C ILE A 318 -21.46 0.71 7.14
N ILE A 319 -22.38 0.00 6.49
CA ILE A 319 -22.34 -1.46 6.35
C ILE A 319 -21.91 -1.74 4.91
N GLN A 320 -20.84 -2.49 4.73
CA GLN A 320 -20.30 -2.90 3.45
C GLN A 320 -20.57 -4.39 3.20
N LYS A 321 -21.01 -4.71 1.99
CA LYS A 321 -21.17 -6.09 1.50
C LYS A 321 -20.57 -6.16 0.10
N GLY A 322 -19.37 -6.71 -0.01
CA GLY A 322 -18.59 -6.63 -1.25
C GLY A 322 -18.35 -5.17 -1.67
N GLU A 323 -18.81 -4.77 -2.86
CA GLU A 323 -18.69 -3.39 -3.37
C GLU A 323 -19.86 -2.47 -2.97
N GLN A 324 -20.88 -2.99 -2.29
CA GLN A 324 -22.05 -2.20 -1.88
C GLN A 324 -21.87 -1.64 -0.48
N ALA A 325 -21.90 -0.32 -0.32
CA ALA A 325 -21.88 0.36 0.97
C ALA A 325 -23.23 1.03 1.26
N LYS A 326 -23.80 0.76 2.44
CA LYS A 326 -25.03 1.37 2.93
C LYS A 326 -24.72 2.23 4.14
N ILE A 327 -25.11 3.51 4.10
CA ILE A 327 -24.96 4.40 5.24
C ILE A 327 -25.99 4.04 6.31
N ILE A 328 -25.52 3.81 7.53
CA ILE A 328 -26.35 3.53 8.71
C ILE A 328 -26.27 4.62 9.77
N ARG A 329 -25.24 5.46 9.73
CA ARG A 329 -25.03 6.54 10.70
C ARG A 329 -24.22 7.67 10.07
N ALA A 330 -24.50 8.90 10.47
CA ALA A 330 -23.71 10.08 10.12
C ALA A 330 -23.58 10.99 11.34
N SER A 331 -22.37 11.44 11.65
CA SER A 331 -22.09 12.33 12.79
C SER A 331 -21.23 13.50 12.35
N VAL A 332 -21.58 14.72 12.77
CA VAL A 332 -20.83 15.94 12.45
C VAL A 332 -20.05 16.40 13.67
N TYR A 333 -18.78 16.73 13.47
CA TYR A 333 -17.87 17.26 14.47
C TYR A 333 -17.28 18.58 14.01
N ARG A 334 -17.00 19.47 14.96
CA ARG A 334 -16.24 20.70 14.78
C ARG A 334 -15.09 20.71 15.76
N GLY A 335 -13.88 20.47 15.27
CA GLY A 335 -12.77 20.12 16.16
C GLY A 335 -13.11 18.87 16.98
N THR A 336 -12.88 18.91 18.29
CA THR A 336 -13.23 17.80 19.20
C THR A 336 -14.69 17.82 19.66
N ARG A 337 -15.51 18.78 19.21
CA ARG A 337 -16.89 18.92 19.66
C ARG A 337 -17.86 18.22 18.70
N HIS A 338 -18.62 17.25 19.21
CA HIS A 338 -19.76 16.68 18.51
C HIS A 338 -20.92 17.68 18.40
N LEU A 339 -21.53 17.73 17.21
CA LEU A 339 -22.68 18.60 16.94
C LEU A 339 -23.98 17.79 16.84
N VAL A 340 -23.99 16.75 16.01
CA VAL A 340 -25.19 15.95 15.74
C VAL A 340 -24.83 14.55 15.27
N THR A 341 -25.65 13.56 15.64
CA THR A 341 -25.63 12.22 15.04
C THR A 341 -27.02 11.85 14.54
N VAL A 342 -27.09 11.34 13.32
CA VAL A 342 -28.27 10.74 12.71
C VAL A 342 -27.97 9.27 12.43
N ALA A 343 -28.91 8.38 12.73
CA ALA A 343 -28.81 6.95 12.48
C ALA A 343 -30.04 6.43 11.73
N VAL A 344 -29.92 5.27 11.11
CA VAL A 344 -31.01 4.58 10.42
C VAL A 344 -31.61 3.52 11.36
N ASP A 345 -32.93 3.54 11.55
CA ASP A 345 -33.66 2.49 12.28
C ASP A 345 -33.90 1.24 11.41
N ASP A 346 -34.35 0.13 12.02
CA ASP A 346 -34.61 -1.13 11.31
C ASP A 346 -35.64 -1.01 10.17
N LYS A 347 -36.44 0.06 10.17
CA LYS A 347 -37.43 0.37 9.14
C LYS A 347 -36.87 1.27 8.03
N GLY A 348 -35.57 1.56 8.06
CA GLY A 348 -34.88 2.39 7.08
C GLY A 348 -35.13 3.89 7.25
N ARG A 349 -35.63 4.34 8.40
CA ARG A 349 -35.94 5.75 8.67
C ARG A 349 -34.80 6.40 9.44
N TYR A 350 -34.50 7.65 9.10
CA TYR A 350 -33.51 8.46 9.81
C TYR A 350 -34.06 8.94 11.15
N VAL A 351 -33.32 8.70 12.23
CA VAL A 351 -33.65 9.06 13.60
C VAL A 351 -32.46 9.74 14.28
N PRO A 352 -32.68 10.64 15.25
CA PRO A 352 -31.61 11.19 16.08
C PRO A 352 -30.87 10.05 16.80
N GLY A 353 -29.54 10.05 16.74
CA GLY A 353 -28.68 9.10 17.44
C GLY A 353 -27.89 9.75 18.56
N SER A 354 -27.45 8.95 19.54
CA SER A 354 -26.46 9.39 20.52
C SER A 354 -25.09 9.57 19.88
N GLU A 355 -24.29 10.49 20.41
CA GLU A 355 -22.87 10.65 20.04
C GLU A 355 -22.14 9.29 20.10
N PRO A 356 -21.46 8.87 19.03
CA PRO A 356 -20.66 7.66 19.06
C PRO A 356 -19.33 7.93 19.77
N PRO A 357 -18.69 6.89 20.36
CA PRO A 357 -17.39 7.05 21.01
C PRO A 357 -16.38 7.72 20.08
N MET A 358 -15.65 8.72 20.59
CA MET A 358 -14.65 9.45 19.81
C MET A 358 -13.55 8.48 19.32
N LEU A 359 -13.17 8.62 18.05
CA LEU A 359 -12.10 7.85 17.42
C LEU A 359 -10.84 8.71 17.34
N ASP A 360 -9.67 8.10 17.59
CA ASP A 360 -8.37 8.78 17.39
C ASP A 360 -8.20 9.27 15.95
N ALA A 361 -8.79 8.58 14.97
CA ALA A 361 -8.82 8.99 13.56
C ALA A 361 -9.53 10.32 13.29
N ILE A 362 -10.49 10.73 14.13
CA ILE A 362 -11.13 12.05 14.01
C ILE A 362 -10.13 13.13 14.41
N ALA A 363 -9.23 12.85 15.35
CA ALA A 363 -8.20 13.78 15.77
C ALA A 363 -7.12 13.99 14.70
N THR A 364 -6.84 12.97 13.87
CA THR A 364 -5.91 13.08 12.72
C THR A 364 -6.57 13.53 11.41
N ALA A 365 -7.89 13.41 11.26
CA ALA A 365 -8.61 13.90 10.07
C ALA A 365 -8.59 15.43 9.91
N PHE A 366 -8.11 16.16 10.92
CA PHE A 366 -7.80 17.58 10.80
C PHE A 366 -6.50 17.85 10.01
N ASP A 367 -5.73 16.82 9.64
CA ASP A 367 -4.52 16.95 8.82
C ASP A 367 -4.85 16.94 7.31
N ASP A 368 -4.47 18.03 6.65
CA ASP A 368 -4.99 18.58 5.38
C ASP A 368 -4.63 17.85 4.06
N ASN A 369 -4.39 16.52 4.00
CA ASN A 369 -3.98 15.83 2.74
C ASN A 369 -4.74 14.50 2.50
N SER A 370 -5.92 14.42 1.87
CA SER A 370 -6.12 14.25 0.40
C SER A 370 -7.63 14.20 0.01
N PHE A 371 -8.03 14.53 -1.24
CA PHE A 371 -9.41 14.30 -1.78
C PHE A 371 -9.46 14.12 -3.31
N ALA A 372 -10.41 13.31 -3.82
CA ALA A 372 -10.69 13.04 -5.25
C ALA A 372 -11.51 14.17 -5.90
N PRO A 373 -11.43 14.46 -7.22
CA PRO A 373 -12.11 15.62 -7.79
C PRO A 373 -13.59 15.34 -8.06
N PRO A 374 -14.47 16.37 -8.07
CA PRO A 374 -15.85 16.24 -8.51
C PRO A 374 -15.94 15.93 -10.02
N PRO A 375 -16.94 15.13 -10.46
CA PRO A 375 -17.14 14.84 -11.87
C PRO A 375 -17.50 16.11 -12.66
N GLY A 376 -16.74 16.41 -13.71
CA GLY A 376 -16.98 17.54 -14.63
C GLY A 376 -15.88 18.59 -14.70
N GLN A 377 -14.82 18.50 -13.89
CA GLN A 377 -13.58 19.24 -14.16
C GLN A 377 -12.82 18.59 -15.32
N ASN A 378 -12.28 19.42 -16.22
CA ASN A 378 -11.27 18.96 -17.18
C ASN A 378 -10.06 18.51 -16.37
N LEU A 379 -9.83 17.19 -16.32
CA LEU A 379 -8.68 16.62 -15.64
C LEU A 379 -7.39 17.14 -16.30
N PRO A 380 -6.34 17.39 -15.50
CA PRO A 380 -5.06 17.85 -16.03
C PRO A 380 -4.45 16.79 -16.95
N ARG A 381 -3.41 17.19 -17.70
CA ARG A 381 -2.64 16.22 -18.49
C ARG A 381 -1.95 15.23 -17.55
N VAL A 382 -1.64 14.04 -18.08
CA VAL A 382 -0.92 13.00 -17.33
C VAL A 382 0.38 13.54 -16.74
N TYR A 383 1.14 14.33 -17.50
CA TYR A 383 2.35 14.98 -17.00
C TYR A 383 2.10 15.82 -15.73
N ASP A 384 1.13 16.72 -15.80
CA ASP A 384 0.79 17.66 -14.71
C ASP A 384 0.29 16.93 -13.47
N GLY A 385 -0.56 15.90 -13.65
CA GLY A 385 -1.08 15.16 -12.51
C GLY A 385 -0.02 14.30 -11.82
N ILE A 386 0.95 13.74 -12.56
CA ILE A 386 2.10 13.05 -11.93
C ILE A 386 2.91 14.03 -11.09
N TYR A 387 3.26 15.22 -11.62
CA TYR A 387 4.03 16.21 -10.86
C TYR A 387 3.29 16.69 -9.62
N ARG A 388 2.01 17.04 -9.76
CA ARG A 388 1.20 17.53 -8.63
C ARG A 388 1.08 16.47 -7.53
N ALA A 389 0.81 15.22 -7.91
CA ALA A 389 0.70 14.11 -6.96
C ALA A 389 2.05 13.78 -6.31
N ALA A 390 3.12 13.62 -7.09
CA ALA A 390 4.43 13.27 -6.56
C ALA A 390 4.94 14.30 -5.54
N LEU A 391 4.81 15.60 -5.86
CA LEU A 391 5.23 16.68 -4.98
C LEU A 391 4.34 16.81 -3.74
N SER A 392 3.02 16.61 -3.86
CA SER A 392 2.12 16.64 -2.69
C SER A 392 2.39 15.46 -1.74
N TYR A 393 2.84 14.33 -2.26
CA TYR A 393 3.29 13.16 -1.52
C TYR A 393 4.79 13.19 -1.20
N GLY A 394 5.42 14.37 -1.22
CA GLY A 394 6.76 14.62 -0.68
C GLY A 394 7.92 14.06 -1.47
N MET A 395 7.74 13.71 -2.75
CA MET A 395 8.86 13.38 -3.64
C MET A 395 9.60 14.65 -4.09
N THR A 396 10.89 14.51 -4.43
CA THR A 396 11.67 15.60 -5.04
C THR A 396 11.38 15.74 -6.53
N LYS A 397 11.75 16.90 -7.11
CA LYS A 397 11.65 17.14 -8.56
C LYS A 397 12.48 16.15 -9.37
N ASP A 398 13.68 15.83 -8.90
CA ASP A 398 14.58 14.88 -9.57
C ASP A 398 14.00 13.46 -9.57
N MET A 399 13.43 13.03 -8.44
CA MET A 399 12.76 11.73 -8.34
C MET A 399 11.51 11.67 -9.23
N THR A 400 10.74 12.76 -9.28
CA THR A 400 9.57 12.87 -10.15
C THR A 400 9.97 12.83 -11.63
N ALA A 401 11.04 13.54 -12.01
CA ALA A 401 11.59 13.51 -13.37
C ALA A 401 12.09 12.10 -13.74
N LEU A 402 12.67 11.36 -12.79
CA LEU A 402 13.03 9.96 -12.98
C LEU A 402 11.80 9.09 -13.27
N ILE A 403 10.71 9.22 -12.50
CA ILE A 403 9.45 8.51 -12.76
C ILE A 403 8.92 8.81 -14.17
N ILE A 404 8.93 10.07 -14.59
CA ILE A 404 8.55 10.47 -15.96
C ILE A 404 9.44 9.77 -17.00
N LYS A 405 10.76 9.71 -16.79
CA LYS A 405 11.69 9.00 -17.70
C LYS A 405 11.39 7.50 -17.78
N LEU A 406 11.05 6.85 -16.66
CA LEU A 406 10.70 5.43 -16.61
C LEU A 406 9.40 5.13 -17.37
N LEU A 407 8.40 6.00 -17.26
CA LEU A 407 7.08 5.82 -17.87
C LEU A 407 7.00 6.27 -19.33
N ALA A 408 7.98 7.05 -19.82
CA ALA A 408 7.97 7.67 -21.14
C ALA A 408 7.83 6.72 -22.32
N SER A 409 8.20 5.44 -22.16
CA SER A 409 8.09 4.44 -23.23
C SER A 409 6.66 3.91 -23.41
N ASN A 410 5.84 3.99 -22.35
CA ASN A 410 4.53 3.31 -22.28
C ASN A 410 3.36 4.28 -22.05
N VAL A 411 3.62 5.54 -21.69
CA VAL A 411 2.59 6.52 -21.29
C VAL A 411 2.65 7.76 -22.20
N ASP A 412 1.48 8.20 -22.67
CA ASP A 412 1.33 9.49 -23.36
C ASP A 412 1.08 10.61 -22.33
N PHE A 413 2.13 11.40 -22.09
CA PHE A 413 2.10 12.48 -21.10
C PHE A 413 1.22 13.69 -21.50
N GLN A 414 0.87 13.82 -22.78
CA GLN A 414 0.00 14.90 -23.26
C GLN A 414 -1.48 14.52 -23.22
N ALA A 415 -1.80 13.24 -23.00
CA ALA A 415 -3.17 12.78 -22.82
C ALA A 415 -3.80 13.36 -21.55
N GLN A 416 -5.14 13.46 -21.53
CA GLN A 416 -5.89 13.79 -20.32
C GLN A 416 -5.93 12.59 -19.38
N LEU A 417 -5.80 12.85 -18.08
CA LEU A 417 -5.97 11.83 -17.06
C LEU A 417 -7.39 11.27 -17.04
N ARG A 418 -7.50 10.01 -16.62
CA ARG A 418 -8.77 9.34 -16.31
C ARG A 418 -8.94 9.22 -14.80
N PRO A 419 -10.18 9.15 -14.28
CA PRO A 419 -10.44 8.96 -12.85
C PRO A 419 -9.79 7.71 -12.22
N THR A 420 -9.54 6.68 -13.04
CA THR A 420 -8.95 5.41 -12.63
C THR A 420 -7.43 5.38 -12.65
N ASP A 421 -6.79 6.47 -13.12
CA ASP A 421 -5.34 6.50 -13.26
C ASP A 421 -4.68 6.68 -11.88
N SER A 422 -3.69 5.83 -11.61
CA SER A 422 -3.00 5.81 -10.31
C SER A 422 -1.50 5.57 -10.46
N LEU A 423 -0.76 6.04 -9.48
CA LEU A 423 0.69 5.91 -9.38
C LEU A 423 1.06 5.53 -7.96
N GLU A 424 1.71 4.40 -7.81
CA GLU A 424 2.24 3.89 -6.55
C GLU A 424 3.77 3.91 -6.62
N ALA A 425 4.41 4.33 -5.54
CA ALA A 425 5.85 4.45 -5.46
C ALA A 425 6.38 4.07 -4.07
N PHE A 426 7.59 3.53 -4.05
CA PHE A 426 8.32 3.20 -2.83
C PHE A 426 9.73 3.80 -2.91
N PHE A 427 10.07 4.67 -1.96
CA PHE A 427 11.32 5.43 -1.99
C PHE A 427 11.87 5.66 -0.57
N SER A 428 13.19 5.82 -0.46
CA SER A 428 13.82 6.13 0.83
C SER A 428 13.56 7.56 1.25
N VAL A 429 13.39 7.81 2.55
CA VAL A 429 13.19 9.15 3.13
C VAL A 429 14.21 9.37 4.24
N ALA A 430 14.44 10.63 4.62
CA ALA A 430 15.39 10.97 5.68
C ALA A 430 14.76 10.89 7.08
N ASP A 431 13.45 11.08 7.18
CA ASP A 431 12.73 11.18 8.44
C ASP A 431 11.32 10.55 8.38
N SER A 432 10.69 10.49 9.54
CA SER A 432 9.30 10.03 9.70
C SER A 432 8.26 11.04 9.19
N ALA A 433 8.66 12.21 8.65
CA ALA A 433 7.75 13.12 7.96
C ALA A 433 7.48 12.67 6.52
N GLY A 434 8.24 11.67 6.03
CA GLY A 434 8.04 11.05 4.74
C GLY A 434 8.46 11.94 3.56
N GLN A 435 9.26 12.98 3.80
CA GLN A 435 9.78 13.82 2.73
C GLN A 435 11.06 13.22 2.14
N ALA A 436 11.12 13.17 0.82
CA ALA A 436 12.33 12.81 0.10
C ALA A 436 13.34 13.96 0.17
N THR A 437 14.61 13.60 0.23
CA THR A 437 15.75 14.53 0.14
C THR A 437 16.51 14.31 -1.17
N GLU A 438 17.56 15.08 -1.42
CA GLU A 438 18.45 14.85 -2.58
C GLU A 438 19.13 13.47 -2.53
N ASP A 439 19.24 12.87 -1.33
CA ASP A 439 19.84 11.55 -1.10
C ASP A 439 18.83 10.41 -1.21
N SER A 440 17.55 10.72 -1.38
CA SER A 440 16.47 9.74 -1.47
C SER A 440 16.48 9.01 -2.80
N GLU A 441 16.31 7.70 -2.75
CA GLU A 441 16.34 6.81 -3.91
C GLU A 441 14.97 6.17 -4.12
N LEU A 442 14.57 6.03 -5.39
CA LEU A 442 13.33 5.39 -5.79
C LEU A 442 13.55 3.89 -6.00
N LEU A 443 12.88 3.04 -5.21
CA LEU A 443 13.06 1.58 -5.23
C LEU A 443 12.03 0.89 -6.11
N TYR A 444 10.79 1.36 -6.10
CA TYR A 444 9.69 0.76 -6.87
C TYR A 444 8.71 1.80 -7.38
N VAL A 445 8.15 1.52 -8.56
CA VAL A 445 7.05 2.28 -9.17
C VAL A 445 6.05 1.31 -9.76
N ASN A 446 4.77 1.56 -9.54
CA ASN A 446 3.66 0.91 -10.20
C ASN A 446 2.69 1.97 -10.71
N ALA A 447 2.58 2.09 -12.03
CA ALA A 447 1.69 3.06 -12.65
C ALA A 447 0.59 2.35 -13.42
N ARG A 448 -0.65 2.82 -13.25
CA ARG A 448 -1.83 2.33 -13.95
C ARG A 448 -2.48 3.48 -14.72
N PHE A 449 -2.51 3.36 -16.03
CA PHE A 449 -3.17 4.29 -16.94
C PHE A 449 -4.17 3.54 -17.80
N GLY A 450 -5.47 3.72 -17.52
CA GLY A 450 -6.54 2.91 -18.09
C GLY A 450 -6.34 1.40 -17.86
N ASP A 451 -6.15 0.65 -18.95
CA ASP A 451 -5.91 -0.81 -18.92
C ASP A 451 -4.43 -1.18 -18.87
N THR A 452 -3.53 -0.20 -19.01
CA THR A 452 -2.08 -0.43 -19.01
C THR A 452 -1.55 -0.30 -17.60
N GLN A 453 -0.90 -1.35 -17.10
CA GLN A 453 -0.21 -1.34 -15.82
C GLN A 453 1.28 -1.63 -16.06
N THR A 454 2.15 -0.81 -15.49
CA THR A 454 3.60 -0.92 -15.63
C THR A 454 4.26 -0.85 -14.26
N ARG A 455 5.12 -1.83 -13.98
CA ARG A 455 5.86 -1.95 -12.72
C ARG A 455 7.35 -1.98 -12.97
N PHE A 456 8.08 -1.22 -12.16
CA PHE A 456 9.53 -1.09 -12.26
C PHE A 456 10.18 -1.20 -10.90
N TYR A 457 11.30 -1.92 -10.87
CA TYR A 457 12.09 -2.19 -9.68
C TYR A 457 13.52 -1.70 -9.91
N ARG A 458 14.06 -0.96 -8.95
CA ARG A 458 15.47 -0.57 -8.92
C ARG A 458 16.31 -1.80 -8.64
N PHE A 459 17.35 -2.03 -9.44
CA PHE A 459 18.32 -3.09 -9.20
C PHE A 459 19.73 -2.65 -9.58
N GLN A 460 20.68 -2.99 -8.72
CA GLN A 460 22.10 -2.80 -8.99
C GLN A 460 22.66 -4.08 -9.57
N ASP A 461 23.14 -4.01 -10.80
CA ASP A 461 23.73 -5.16 -11.48
C ASP A 461 25.07 -5.53 -10.82
N PRO A 462 25.25 -6.76 -10.32
CA PRO A 462 26.47 -7.19 -9.65
C PRO A 462 27.69 -7.31 -10.58
N GLU A 463 27.50 -7.42 -11.90
CA GLU A 463 28.60 -7.58 -12.86
C GLU A 463 29.31 -6.26 -13.18
N ASP A 464 28.54 -5.18 -13.37
CA ASP A 464 29.05 -3.87 -13.78
C ASP A 464 28.84 -2.77 -12.74
N GLY A 465 28.14 -3.07 -11.64
CA GLY A 465 27.85 -2.15 -10.54
C GLY A 465 26.84 -1.06 -10.91
N THR A 466 26.25 -1.12 -12.10
CA THR A 466 25.32 -0.09 -12.58
C THR A 466 23.93 -0.27 -11.97
N VAL A 467 23.32 0.85 -11.59
CA VAL A 467 21.93 0.87 -11.12
C VAL A 467 21.02 1.15 -12.32
N ASP A 468 20.03 0.28 -12.53
CA ASP A 468 19.00 0.47 -13.55
C ASP A 468 17.62 0.01 -13.02
N TYR A 469 16.59 0.31 -13.79
CA TYR A 469 15.22 -0.10 -13.49
C TYR A 469 14.75 -1.18 -14.45
N PHE A 470 14.21 -2.26 -13.88
CA PHE A 470 13.78 -3.44 -14.59
C PHE A 470 12.30 -3.71 -14.35
N ASP A 471 11.63 -4.28 -15.35
CA ASP A 471 10.27 -4.78 -15.20
C ASP A 471 10.22 -6.07 -14.36
N GLU A 472 9.02 -6.60 -14.12
CA GLU A 472 8.80 -7.84 -13.35
C GLU A 472 9.58 -9.05 -13.87
N ASN A 473 9.99 -9.04 -15.13
CA ASN A 473 10.71 -10.14 -15.79
C ASN A 473 12.23 -9.88 -15.87
N GLY A 474 12.74 -8.84 -15.20
CA GLY A 474 14.16 -8.51 -15.22
C GLY A 474 14.62 -7.86 -16.53
N LYS A 475 13.71 -7.24 -17.27
CA LYS A 475 14.02 -6.54 -18.52
C LYS A 475 14.12 -5.03 -18.29
N SER A 476 15.25 -4.45 -18.69
CA SER A 476 15.48 -3.01 -18.58
C SER A 476 14.51 -2.23 -19.48
N ILE A 477 14.06 -1.09 -18.95
CA ILE A 477 13.14 -0.15 -19.60
C ILE A 477 13.83 0.62 -20.71
N ARG A 478 15.15 0.81 -20.61
CA ARG A 478 15.93 1.51 -21.62
C ARG A 478 15.80 0.74 -22.93
N GLN A 479 15.04 1.30 -23.89
CA GLN A 479 14.95 0.74 -25.22
C GLN A 479 16.37 0.56 -25.75
N PHE A 480 16.70 -0.59 -26.37
CA PHE A 480 18.05 -0.80 -26.89
C PHE A 480 18.47 0.32 -27.87
N LEU A 481 17.51 0.80 -28.68
CA LEU A 481 17.67 1.95 -29.56
C LEU A 481 16.38 2.80 -29.60
N LEU A 482 16.54 4.13 -29.55
CA LEU A 482 15.50 5.10 -29.83
C LEU A 482 15.20 5.10 -31.34
N ARG A 483 13.92 5.23 -31.69
CA ARG A 483 13.49 5.32 -33.10
C ARG A 483 13.65 6.72 -33.69
N ASN A 484 13.56 7.74 -32.85
CA ASN A 484 13.70 9.14 -33.23
C ASN A 484 14.90 9.77 -32.52
N PRO A 485 16.06 9.95 -33.19
CA PRO A 485 17.23 10.61 -32.64
C PRO A 485 17.18 12.16 -32.70
N VAL A 486 16.05 12.74 -33.14
CA VAL A 486 15.80 14.19 -33.11
C VAL A 486 14.40 14.42 -32.54
N PRO A 487 14.24 14.48 -31.20
CA PRO A 487 12.91 14.50 -30.57
C PRO A 487 11.97 15.61 -31.07
N ASN A 488 12.50 16.78 -31.44
CA ASN A 488 11.73 17.91 -32.01
C ASN A 488 11.65 17.89 -33.55
N GLY A 489 12.08 16.80 -34.19
CA GLY A 489 12.09 16.63 -35.63
C GLY A 489 10.74 16.20 -36.18
N ILE A 490 10.38 16.71 -37.37
CA ILE A 490 9.20 16.29 -38.11
C ILE A 490 9.62 15.18 -39.09
N PHE A 491 8.97 14.02 -39.03
CA PHE A 491 9.18 12.95 -39.98
C PHE A 491 8.81 13.40 -41.41
N LYS A 492 9.74 13.29 -42.36
CA LYS A 492 9.52 13.70 -43.77
C LYS A 492 9.50 12.52 -44.74
N SER A 493 10.42 11.58 -44.59
CA SER A 493 10.59 10.49 -45.53
C SER A 493 10.97 9.20 -44.84
N GLY A 494 10.31 8.11 -45.23
CA GLY A 494 10.58 6.75 -44.74
C GLY A 494 11.64 6.01 -45.55
N PHE A 495 12.02 4.83 -45.06
CA PHE A 495 12.90 3.88 -45.74
C PHE A 495 12.19 3.23 -46.95
N GLY A 496 12.93 2.99 -48.04
CA GLY A 496 12.42 2.28 -49.23
C GLY A 496 12.69 2.97 -50.57
N MET A 497 12.22 2.36 -51.66
CA MET A 497 12.41 2.88 -53.02
C MET A 497 11.60 4.17 -53.23
N ARG A 498 12.28 5.25 -53.61
CA ARG A 498 11.63 6.54 -53.95
C ARG A 498 12.39 7.29 -55.03
N ARG A 499 11.74 8.25 -55.68
CA ARG A 499 12.41 9.16 -56.62
C ARG A 499 13.38 10.07 -55.84
N HIS A 500 14.66 10.05 -56.20
CA HIS A 500 15.68 10.86 -55.53
C HIS A 500 15.46 12.35 -55.84
N PRO A 501 15.35 13.22 -54.83
CA PRO A 501 14.99 14.63 -55.05
C PRO A 501 16.06 15.43 -55.80
N ILE A 502 17.33 15.00 -55.73
CA ILE A 502 18.45 15.67 -56.41
C ILE A 502 18.79 14.99 -57.75
N LEU A 503 18.68 13.66 -57.82
CA LEU A 503 19.19 12.88 -58.97
C LEU A 503 18.07 12.51 -59.96
N GLY A 504 16.80 12.64 -59.59
CA GLY A 504 15.64 12.53 -60.49
C GLY A 504 15.18 11.12 -60.85
N PHE A 505 15.93 10.06 -60.53
CA PHE A 505 15.55 8.64 -60.76
C PHE A 505 15.16 7.91 -59.45
N ALA A 506 14.55 6.73 -59.56
CA ALA A 506 14.19 5.91 -58.40
C ALA A 506 15.44 5.32 -57.72
N ARG A 507 15.72 5.74 -56.48
CA ARG A 507 16.85 5.30 -55.66
C ARG A 507 16.33 4.74 -54.34
N MET A 508 17.01 3.73 -53.83
CA MET A 508 16.73 3.19 -52.50
C MET A 508 17.08 4.24 -51.45
N HIS A 509 16.10 4.63 -50.64
CA HIS A 509 16.33 5.44 -49.45
C HIS A 509 16.63 4.50 -48.28
N THR A 510 17.87 4.49 -47.84
CA THR A 510 18.40 3.51 -46.89
C THR A 510 18.26 3.91 -45.42
N GLY A 511 17.46 4.93 -45.15
CA GLY A 511 17.20 5.46 -43.81
C GLY A 511 15.88 6.21 -43.76
N VAL A 512 15.74 7.05 -42.74
CA VAL A 512 14.60 7.94 -42.52
C VAL A 512 15.06 9.38 -42.34
N ASP A 513 14.26 10.31 -42.85
CA ASP A 513 14.58 11.74 -42.82
C ASP A 513 13.72 12.47 -41.79
N TRP A 514 14.38 13.09 -40.82
CA TRP A 514 13.78 13.94 -39.79
C TRP A 514 14.14 15.40 -40.08
N ALA A 515 13.16 16.21 -40.50
CA ALA A 515 13.37 17.64 -40.70
C ALA A 515 13.35 18.39 -39.38
N ALA A 516 14.36 19.22 -39.16
CA ALA A 516 14.44 20.12 -38.02
C ALA A 516 15.26 21.35 -38.44
N PRO A 517 15.12 22.50 -37.74
CA PRO A 517 15.98 23.64 -37.95
C PRO A 517 17.47 23.27 -37.90
N ARG A 518 18.30 23.95 -38.70
CA ARG A 518 19.76 23.76 -38.63
C ARG A 518 20.23 24.14 -37.22
N GLY A 519 21.05 23.28 -36.63
CA GLY A 519 21.54 23.46 -35.26
C GLY A 519 20.71 22.73 -34.19
N THR A 520 19.59 22.08 -34.53
CA THR A 520 18.86 21.22 -33.57
C THR A 520 19.76 20.07 -33.11
N ALA A 521 19.79 19.77 -31.81
CA ALA A 521 20.59 18.68 -31.27
C ALA A 521 20.17 17.31 -31.83
N ILE A 522 21.16 16.48 -32.15
CA ILE A 522 21.00 15.07 -32.51
C ILE A 522 21.49 14.25 -31.34
N ILE A 523 20.66 13.34 -30.85
CA ILE A 523 20.99 12.44 -29.74
C ILE A 523 21.30 11.04 -30.26
N ALA A 524 22.20 10.33 -29.55
CA ALA A 524 22.50 8.94 -29.86
C ALA A 524 21.28 8.06 -29.59
N ALA A 525 20.90 7.26 -30.59
CA ALA A 525 19.80 6.33 -30.49
C ALA A 525 20.04 5.25 -29.42
N GLY A 526 21.28 4.89 -29.10
CA GLY A 526 21.57 3.84 -28.11
C GLY A 526 22.97 3.93 -27.55
N ASN A 527 23.23 3.14 -26.50
CA ASN A 527 24.56 2.97 -25.93
C ASN A 527 25.50 2.31 -26.97
N GLY A 528 26.73 2.80 -27.11
CA GLY A 528 27.65 2.26 -28.09
C GLY A 528 29.04 2.88 -28.06
N THR A 529 29.83 2.57 -29.07
CA THR A 529 31.15 3.16 -29.30
C THR A 529 31.15 3.84 -30.67
N VAL A 530 31.65 5.07 -30.75
CA VAL A 530 31.81 5.77 -32.03
C VAL A 530 32.77 4.97 -32.91
N GLU A 531 32.31 4.56 -34.07
CA GLU A 531 33.13 3.91 -35.09
C GLU A 531 33.71 4.95 -36.06
N LYS A 532 32.88 5.94 -36.44
CA LYS A 532 33.28 7.03 -37.33
C LYS A 532 32.67 8.34 -36.85
N ALA A 533 33.44 9.41 -36.90
CA ALA A 533 32.98 10.77 -36.70
C ALA A 533 33.80 11.70 -37.60
N GLY A 534 33.20 12.21 -38.68
CA GLY A 534 33.90 13.09 -39.61
C GLY A 534 33.18 13.26 -40.95
N TRP A 535 33.89 13.83 -41.92
CA TRP A 535 33.36 14.05 -43.26
C TRP A 535 33.28 12.75 -44.07
N ASP A 536 32.17 12.57 -44.78
CA ASP A 536 31.93 11.50 -45.73
C ASP A 536 31.73 12.06 -47.14
N SER A 537 32.52 11.54 -48.08
CA SER A 537 32.49 11.95 -49.49
C SER A 537 31.40 11.25 -50.32
N GLY A 538 30.69 10.28 -49.77
CA GLY A 538 29.65 9.48 -50.44
C GLY A 538 28.26 10.13 -50.47
N GLY A 539 28.17 11.39 -50.07
CA GLY A 539 26.92 12.17 -50.04
C GLY A 539 26.34 12.38 -48.64
N TYR A 540 26.86 11.71 -47.60
CA TYR A 540 26.38 11.90 -46.23
C TYR A 540 26.88 13.20 -45.58
N GLY A 541 27.97 13.80 -46.06
CA GLY A 541 28.55 15.00 -45.46
C GLY A 541 29.13 14.70 -44.08
N ASN A 542 28.91 15.56 -43.07
CA ASN A 542 29.33 15.22 -41.71
C ASN A 542 28.50 14.05 -41.19
N GLN A 543 29.18 12.96 -40.85
CA GLN A 543 28.59 11.69 -40.46
C GLN A 543 29.17 11.23 -39.12
N THR A 544 28.30 10.68 -38.29
CA THR A 544 28.67 9.90 -37.10
C THR A 544 28.10 8.50 -37.25
N ILE A 545 28.90 7.47 -37.00
CA ILE A 545 28.47 6.07 -36.92
C ILE A 545 28.77 5.57 -35.52
N VAL A 546 27.75 5.05 -34.85
CA VAL A 546 27.86 4.47 -33.51
C VAL A 546 27.59 2.98 -33.61
N ARG A 547 28.56 2.17 -33.21
CA ARG A 547 28.42 0.72 -33.08
C ARG A 547 27.83 0.38 -31.72
N HIS A 548 26.74 -0.35 -31.72
CA HIS A 548 26.04 -0.84 -30.55
C HIS A 548 26.36 -2.33 -30.32
N ALA A 549 25.80 -2.90 -29.25
CA ALA A 549 25.92 -4.34 -29.01
C ALA A 549 25.19 -5.16 -30.09
N ASN A 550 25.45 -6.47 -30.15
CA ASN A 550 24.69 -7.43 -30.97
C ASN A 550 24.66 -7.14 -32.49
N GLY A 551 25.71 -6.49 -33.02
CA GLY A 551 25.85 -6.24 -34.46
C GLY A 551 24.97 -5.11 -35.01
N TYR A 552 24.45 -4.23 -34.14
CA TYR A 552 23.70 -3.04 -34.54
C TYR A 552 24.63 -1.84 -34.68
N GLU A 553 24.38 -1.00 -35.69
CA GLU A 553 25.06 0.28 -35.89
C GLU A 553 24.01 1.34 -36.28
N SER A 554 24.18 2.56 -35.78
CA SER A 554 23.38 3.71 -36.18
C SER A 554 24.23 4.76 -36.90
N SER A 555 23.69 5.34 -37.96
CA SER A 555 24.37 6.36 -38.77
C SER A 555 23.56 7.67 -38.77
N TYR A 556 24.24 8.76 -38.47
CA TYR A 556 23.67 10.11 -38.34
C TYR A 556 24.35 11.03 -39.34
N ASN A 557 23.60 11.49 -40.33
CA ASN A 557 24.15 12.13 -41.53
C ASN A 557 23.69 13.58 -41.69
N HIS A 558 24.32 14.29 -42.63
CA HIS A 558 24.06 15.69 -42.97
C HIS A 558 24.26 16.68 -41.81
N GLN A 559 25.05 16.32 -40.80
CA GLN A 559 25.21 17.14 -39.60
C GLN A 559 25.85 18.50 -39.91
N SER A 560 25.42 19.56 -39.25
CA SER A 560 26.07 20.87 -39.37
C SER A 560 27.42 20.88 -38.65
N ALA A 561 27.48 20.21 -37.50
CA ALA A 561 28.69 19.96 -36.72
C ALA A 561 28.53 18.66 -35.91
N ILE A 562 29.65 18.05 -35.57
CA ILE A 562 29.74 16.88 -34.66
C ILE A 562 30.13 17.39 -33.27
N ALA A 563 29.52 16.84 -32.21
CA ALA A 563 29.76 17.31 -30.85
C ALA A 563 31.19 17.05 -30.37
N LYS A 564 31.68 17.92 -29.48
CA LYS A 564 33.04 17.80 -28.92
C LYS A 564 33.16 16.50 -28.12
N GLY A 565 34.23 15.74 -28.34
CA GLY A 565 34.46 14.45 -27.68
C GLY A 565 33.84 13.24 -28.39
N VAL A 566 33.02 13.46 -29.43
CA VAL A 566 32.51 12.39 -30.30
C VAL A 566 33.58 12.09 -31.37
N VAL A 567 34.53 11.23 -31.01
CA VAL A 567 35.64 10.80 -31.87
C VAL A 567 35.67 9.28 -31.95
N PRO A 568 36.26 8.66 -32.99
CA PRO A 568 36.38 7.21 -33.08
C PRO A 568 36.97 6.60 -31.80
N GLY A 569 36.31 5.56 -31.28
CA GLY A 569 36.64 4.90 -30.01
C GLY A 569 35.96 5.48 -28.77
N ALA A 570 35.31 6.65 -28.85
CA ALA A 570 34.59 7.23 -27.72
C ALA A 570 33.36 6.38 -27.35
N LYS A 571 33.16 6.13 -26.05
CA LYS A 571 31.93 5.51 -25.54
C LYS A 571 30.81 6.56 -25.51
N ILE A 572 29.66 6.21 -26.06
CA ILE A 572 28.48 7.06 -26.17
C ILE A 572 27.32 6.38 -25.44
N ARG A 573 26.55 7.17 -24.68
CA ARG A 573 25.32 6.72 -24.06
C ARG A 573 24.12 7.08 -24.91
N GLN A 574 23.06 6.28 -24.85
CA GLN A 574 21.76 6.62 -25.40
C GLN A 574 21.32 8.00 -24.88
N GLY A 575 20.75 8.83 -25.75
CA GLY A 575 20.30 10.19 -25.39
C GLY A 575 21.41 11.24 -25.34
N GLN A 576 22.69 10.85 -25.39
CA GLN A 576 23.80 11.79 -25.43
C GLN A 576 23.80 12.60 -26.74
N VAL A 577 24.00 13.92 -26.65
CA VAL A 577 24.15 14.78 -27.84
C VAL A 577 25.42 14.39 -28.59
N ILE A 578 25.27 14.02 -29.86
CA ILE A 578 26.38 13.58 -30.73
C ILE A 578 26.70 14.58 -31.84
N GLY A 579 25.82 15.54 -32.09
CA GLY A 579 26.01 16.59 -33.09
C GLY A 579 24.74 17.39 -33.29
N TRP A 580 24.67 18.11 -34.41
CA TRP A 580 23.56 19.00 -34.70
C TRP A 580 23.06 18.88 -36.14
N VAL A 581 21.75 18.99 -36.34
CA VAL A 581 21.07 18.93 -37.64
C VAL A 581 21.68 19.95 -38.60
N GLY A 582 21.86 19.55 -39.85
CA GLY A 582 22.45 20.38 -40.89
C GLY A 582 21.93 20.03 -42.28
N THR A 583 22.73 20.38 -43.29
CA THR A 583 22.43 20.15 -44.70
C THR A 583 23.72 19.91 -45.49
N THR A 584 24.71 19.26 -44.87
CA THR A 584 25.99 18.94 -45.54
C THR A 584 25.85 17.71 -46.43
N GLY A 585 26.64 17.62 -47.52
CA GLY A 585 26.55 16.50 -48.45
C GLY A 585 25.40 16.67 -49.46
N GLU A 586 24.84 15.56 -49.94
CA GLU A 586 23.70 15.53 -50.87
C GLU A 586 22.37 15.76 -50.11
N SER A 587 22.08 17.01 -49.74
CA SER A 587 20.89 17.39 -48.99
C SER A 587 20.16 18.57 -49.64
N THR A 588 18.83 18.54 -49.66
CA THR A 588 18.00 19.62 -50.24
C THR A 588 17.60 20.69 -49.23
N GLY A 589 17.74 20.43 -47.93
CA GLY A 589 17.39 21.35 -46.85
C GLY A 589 17.70 20.75 -45.48
N PRO A 590 17.58 21.52 -44.39
CA PRO A 590 17.94 21.06 -43.05
C PRO A 590 17.15 19.82 -42.60
N HIS A 591 17.84 18.70 -42.42
CA HIS A 591 17.29 17.45 -41.89
C HIS A 591 18.40 16.52 -41.39
N LEU A 592 18.04 15.57 -40.54
CA LEU A 592 18.85 14.40 -40.24
C LEU A 592 18.42 13.25 -41.13
N HIS A 593 19.36 12.67 -41.87
CA HIS A 593 19.18 11.35 -42.47
C HIS A 593 19.73 10.29 -41.52
N TYR A 594 18.83 9.49 -40.94
CA TYR A 594 19.13 8.48 -39.93
C TYR A 594 19.03 7.08 -40.53
N GLU A 595 20.09 6.29 -40.44
CA GLU A 595 20.10 4.90 -40.87
C GLU A 595 20.35 3.96 -39.69
N LEU A 596 19.75 2.78 -39.77
CA LEU A 596 20.02 1.67 -38.87
C LEU A 596 20.56 0.49 -39.68
N ILE A 597 21.66 -0.08 -39.20
CA ILE A 597 22.38 -1.18 -39.82
C ILE A 597 22.39 -2.35 -38.84
N VAL A 598 22.06 -3.55 -39.31
CA VAL A 598 22.08 -4.79 -38.55
C VAL A 598 22.92 -5.81 -39.30
N ASN A 599 24.02 -6.25 -38.70
CA ASN A 599 24.98 -7.18 -39.30
C ASN A 599 25.39 -6.77 -40.73
N GLY A 600 25.69 -5.48 -40.92
CA GLY A 600 26.10 -4.90 -42.20
C GLY A 600 24.96 -4.61 -43.19
N THR A 601 23.70 -4.91 -42.86
CA THR A 601 22.54 -4.64 -43.74
C THR A 601 21.73 -3.45 -43.23
N LYS A 602 21.45 -2.47 -44.10
CA LYS A 602 20.59 -1.32 -43.78
C LYS A 602 19.12 -1.73 -43.74
N VAL A 603 18.44 -1.40 -42.66
CA VAL A 603 17.04 -1.78 -42.40
C VAL A 603 16.18 -0.57 -42.10
N ASP A 604 14.86 -0.73 -42.23
CA ASP A 604 13.88 0.30 -41.86
C ASP A 604 13.88 0.53 -40.34
N PRO A 605 14.39 1.67 -39.83
CA PRO A 605 14.45 1.94 -38.39
C PRO A 605 13.07 2.04 -37.72
N LEU A 606 12.01 2.30 -38.49
CA LEU A 606 10.65 2.44 -37.97
C LEU A 606 9.90 1.11 -37.92
N ARG A 607 10.30 0.12 -38.72
CA ARG A 607 9.63 -1.18 -38.82
C ARG A 607 10.39 -2.34 -38.20
N ILE A 608 11.70 -2.21 -37.99
CA ILE A 608 12.49 -3.27 -37.38
C ILE A 608 12.01 -3.55 -35.95
N ARG A 609 11.96 -4.83 -35.59
CA ARG A 609 11.79 -5.25 -34.20
C ARG A 609 13.14 -5.11 -33.51
N LEU A 610 13.29 -4.05 -32.73
CA LEU A 610 14.45 -3.87 -31.87
C LEU A 610 14.33 -4.83 -30.67
N PRO A 611 15.43 -5.45 -30.23
CA PRO A 611 15.43 -6.15 -28.95
C PRO A 611 15.03 -5.14 -27.87
N GLY A 612 14.28 -5.58 -26.86
CA GLY A 612 14.03 -4.75 -25.70
C GLY A 612 15.33 -4.42 -24.95
N GLY A 613 15.26 -3.60 -23.90
CA GLY A 613 16.43 -3.29 -23.08
C GLY A 613 17.16 -4.52 -22.54
N LYS A 614 18.34 -4.28 -21.96
CA LYS A 614 19.18 -5.32 -21.31
C LYS A 614 18.27 -6.22 -20.45
N SER A 615 18.20 -7.50 -20.77
CA SER A 615 17.52 -8.49 -19.94
C SER A 615 18.55 -9.14 -19.03
N LEU A 616 18.28 -9.15 -17.73
CA LEU A 616 19.10 -9.88 -16.78
C LEU A 616 19.06 -11.37 -17.10
N GLN A 617 20.19 -12.05 -16.93
CA GLN A 617 20.35 -13.49 -17.17
C GLN A 617 21.19 -14.13 -16.07
N GLY A 618 21.05 -15.43 -15.87
CA GLY A 618 21.89 -16.20 -14.94
C GLY A 618 21.79 -15.71 -13.49
N GLU A 619 22.95 -15.51 -12.85
CA GLU A 619 23.04 -15.11 -11.44
C GLU A 619 22.43 -13.72 -11.18
N ALA A 620 22.57 -12.78 -12.12
CA ALA A 620 22.02 -11.44 -11.99
C ALA A 620 20.48 -11.46 -11.98
N LEU A 621 19.86 -12.34 -12.77
CA LEU A 621 18.40 -12.51 -12.76
C LEU A 621 17.91 -13.12 -11.44
N ALA A 622 18.61 -14.13 -10.92
CA ALA A 622 18.25 -14.74 -9.63
C ALA A 622 18.31 -13.72 -8.48
N LYS A 623 19.39 -12.93 -8.41
CA LYS A 623 19.52 -11.83 -7.43
C LYS A 623 18.44 -10.77 -7.58
N PHE A 624 18.08 -10.44 -8.82
CA PHE A 624 16.97 -9.53 -9.11
C PHE A 624 15.62 -10.08 -8.62
N GLU A 625 15.34 -11.35 -8.88
CA GLU A 625 14.10 -12.00 -8.42
C GLU A 625 13.98 -12.01 -6.90
N ASP A 626 15.09 -12.23 -6.19
CA ASP A 626 15.13 -12.19 -4.73
C ASP A 626 14.87 -10.77 -4.20
N GLU A 627 15.50 -9.75 -4.78
CA GLU A 627 15.26 -8.35 -4.38
C GLU A 627 13.84 -7.90 -4.73
N ARG A 628 13.31 -8.30 -5.89
CA ARG A 628 11.92 -8.06 -6.29
C ARG A 628 10.94 -8.67 -5.29
N LYS A 629 11.12 -9.95 -4.94
CA LYS A 629 10.27 -10.63 -3.94
C LYS A 629 10.31 -9.90 -2.61
N ARG A 630 11.49 -9.43 -2.19
CA ARG A 630 11.65 -8.72 -0.93
C ARG A 630 10.92 -7.38 -0.91
N ILE A 631 11.04 -6.61 -1.99
CA ILE A 631 10.26 -5.37 -2.17
C ILE A 631 8.77 -5.70 -2.14
N ASP A 632 8.31 -6.71 -2.89
CA ASP A 632 6.91 -7.12 -2.91
C ASP A 632 6.42 -7.56 -1.50
N THR A 633 7.24 -8.25 -0.72
CA THR A 633 6.91 -8.62 0.67
C THR A 633 6.74 -7.39 1.55
N LEU A 634 7.63 -6.39 1.45
CA LEU A 634 7.50 -5.14 2.19
C LEU A 634 6.23 -4.38 1.81
N LEU A 635 5.88 -4.35 0.53
CA LEU A 635 4.67 -3.66 0.04
C LEU A 635 3.37 -4.38 0.46
N ASN A 636 3.42 -5.70 0.65
CA ASN A 636 2.26 -6.52 1.05
C ASN A 636 2.10 -6.62 2.58
N ASN A 637 3.18 -6.56 3.36
CA ASN A 637 3.18 -6.60 4.82
C ASN A 637 2.77 -5.24 5.43
N GLN A 638 1.62 -4.69 5.03
CA GLN A 638 1.06 -3.46 5.60
C GLN A 638 0.48 -3.64 7.02
N THR A 639 0.61 -4.82 7.62
CA THR A 639 0.43 -4.99 9.07
C THR A 639 1.69 -4.52 9.78
N PRO A 640 1.62 -3.51 10.67
CA PRO A 640 2.79 -3.09 11.42
C PRO A 640 3.28 -4.28 12.27
N ASP A 641 4.48 -4.76 12.00
CA ASP A 641 5.17 -5.68 12.90
C ASP A 641 5.38 -4.95 14.23
N GLN A 642 4.52 -5.26 15.20
CA GLN A 642 4.74 -4.86 16.57
C GLN A 642 6.01 -5.57 17.04
N VAL A 643 7.05 -4.77 17.29
CA VAL A 643 8.35 -5.21 17.77
C VAL A 643 8.16 -5.95 19.09
N ALA A 644 8.29 -7.27 19.06
CA ALA A 644 8.35 -8.09 20.26
C ALA A 644 9.73 -7.89 20.92
N SER A 645 9.83 -6.94 21.85
CA SER A 645 10.94 -6.94 22.80
C SER A 645 10.82 -8.18 23.69
N LYS A 646 11.80 -9.07 23.63
CA LYS A 646 11.93 -10.22 24.54
C LYS A 646 12.41 -9.80 25.93
#